data_AF-A0A1M7DGJ2-F1
#
_entry.id   AF-A0A1M7DGJ2-F1
#
_cell.length_a   1.000
_cell.length_b   1.000
_cell.length_c   1.000
_cell.angle_alpha   90.00
_cell.angle_beta   90.00
_cell.angle_gamma   90.00
#
_symmetry.space_group_name_H-M   'P 1'
#
loop_
_entity.id
_entity.type
_entity.pdbx_description
1 polymer ?
#
loop_
_entity_poly.entity_id
_entity_poly.type
_entity_poly.pdbx_seq_one_letter_code
_entity_poly.pdbx_strand_id
1 'polypeptide(L)'
;MKGMKFFFAGFLGALALNLGACGSDDKSSTAPMDELSSGSEDYLFSSGEENSNGLVSGSSDSSVDSLAGTSSNSLTSSAEDLSAGSATDPTADTVVALKNPPVIFTEVDLVNLSYKDEEGGDAGWVEVYNPADTAVNLKGYYLTNSKAEQTKFQFGNVVVQPKSHMIVYLSGRNLPDYVAPHDTVNLLSSYCEGETDAVNYPGRGASEIKPLDGASDFCFVENGVNRAGAQMIPVKSSLGYYVLSLTIGSTNEGKVPVDLSKANQFQLKAYIPKDHEVYFKILQKGFREIKSWNKMLVGTGDSNTVYSIRPPLHSDYPNLAEITGLRLDKDYHDSLATDIKVFSYIAYGRGYEPHANFKSKKDGGSLYLFNGEKQLVDSVMYPAAVIGKTWSREIAAVNGVVAGAVTSTSAKWGFANATPYGETVGAVENAPQTVKTEFPNSGFYSAPFSIAFGTDDEIRCEKGGTVPTATSPLMVTSLKIDTTTVLRCATFENGAVPGNVINRTYVFEDQPTVASVFITGDPLQMFHADSGLFMNENFWGDKEIPVNIELLEAGQKVSGFSENAGLAISGNATRTWAKKSVEITFREKYGKNKLDYVLFPEFPDLKKFKSFKLRNNGNNYHFDYIRDMLASSITEGLGIDYQHGRASIVFYNGEYYGIHNIRESSNKNYYLAKYNLDGDQVDILNSSAESITGSPVDFIALTNFLLTKTMTDEDVATVNEQMDLNNFINYYAAEIFANNRDWPGNNRKVWRGSSPKTPWKWFMYDTDMAFDNSQTDKQENLKGNIFEFVTAANSGWPNNPEFTQHLRMLLKNENFKAAFINQIAAILCMNFSAERVVARMEKLNGAITAEVSRDQKRWSKNVATMTEHEGRIKTFATTRQDVVRKEMKEHFALGEMVDVTLASSGNGNVQVHYLPLDKSSLKIKFFKGTPVTLTAVPKDGGIFIGWSDGVKDATRTIDPEDGLKITANFK
;
A
#
# COMPACT_ATOMS: atom_id res chain seq x y z
N MET A 1 -47.57 47.16 -14.79
CA MET A 1 -47.39 48.49 -15.43
C MET A 1 -46.03 48.53 -16.14
N LYS A 2 -45.70 49.62 -16.85
CA LYS A 2 -44.36 49.90 -17.40
C LYS A 2 -43.31 49.80 -16.27
N GLY A 3 -42.07 49.32 -16.44
CA GLY A 3 -41.40 48.81 -17.65
C GLY A 3 -40.17 49.63 -18.00
N MET A 4 -38.99 49.00 -18.09
CA MET A 4 -37.75 49.66 -18.52
C MET A 4 -36.82 48.66 -19.22
N LYS A 5 -36.31 49.03 -20.41
CA LYS A 5 -35.23 48.33 -21.11
C LYS A 5 -33.91 49.04 -20.80
N PHE A 6 -32.82 48.30 -20.72
CA PHE A 6 -31.52 48.79 -21.17
C PHE A 6 -30.85 47.76 -22.06
N PHE A 7 -30.35 48.23 -23.20
CA PHE A 7 -29.47 47.50 -24.11
C PHE A 7 -28.07 48.08 -23.93
N PHE A 8 -27.05 47.23 -23.88
CA PHE A 8 -25.72 47.58 -24.36
C PHE A 8 -25.07 46.33 -24.98
N ALA A 9 -24.22 46.52 -25.98
CA ALA A 9 -23.72 45.45 -26.85
C ALA A 9 -22.22 45.63 -27.16
N GLY A 10 -21.59 44.55 -27.61
CA GLY A 10 -20.16 44.47 -28.00
C GLY A 10 -19.26 44.15 -26.81
N PHE A 11 -18.52 43.03 -26.79
CA PHE A 11 -17.60 42.59 -27.83
C PHE A 11 -17.50 41.05 -27.87
N LEU A 12 -17.94 40.40 -28.96
CA LEU A 12 -17.38 39.10 -29.35
C LEU A 12 -16.22 39.36 -30.30
N GLY A 13 -15.00 39.37 -29.76
CA GLY A 13 -13.79 39.31 -30.57
C GLY A 13 -13.67 37.92 -31.19
N ALA A 14 -13.92 37.80 -32.49
CA ALA A 14 -13.75 36.54 -33.23
C ALA A 14 -12.26 36.21 -33.38
N LEU A 15 -11.66 35.65 -32.32
CA LEU A 15 -10.31 35.11 -32.39
C LEU A 15 -10.36 33.80 -33.18
N ALA A 16 -10.09 33.87 -34.47
CA ALA A 16 -9.91 32.72 -35.34
C ALA A 16 -8.61 31.99 -34.97
N LEU A 17 -8.65 31.22 -33.87
CA LEU A 17 -7.60 30.29 -33.50
C LEU A 17 -7.47 29.25 -34.62
N ASN A 18 -6.31 29.25 -35.27
CA ASN A 18 -5.98 28.28 -36.29
C ASN A 18 -5.75 26.93 -35.60
N LEU A 19 -6.78 26.07 -35.57
CA LEU A 19 -6.81 24.80 -34.85
C LEU A 19 -5.87 23.75 -35.48
N GLY A 20 -4.56 23.99 -35.34
CA GLY A 20 -3.47 23.12 -35.78
C GLY A 20 -3.31 21.87 -34.92
N ALA A 21 -4.37 21.06 -34.83
CA ALA A 21 -4.36 19.79 -34.12
C ALA A 21 -3.30 18.82 -34.70
N CYS A 22 -2.78 17.92 -33.86
CA CYS A 22 -1.86 16.85 -34.27
C CYS A 22 -2.62 15.73 -35.02
N GLY A 23 -3.19 16.06 -36.18
CA GLY A 23 -4.13 15.21 -36.92
C GLY A 23 -3.46 14.14 -37.77
N SER A 24 -3.99 12.92 -37.70
CA SER A 24 -3.83 11.87 -38.70
C SER A 24 -4.79 12.11 -39.87
N ASP A 25 -4.26 12.34 -41.07
CA ASP A 25 -5.06 12.63 -42.27
C ASP A 25 -5.64 11.34 -42.87
N ASP A 26 -6.84 10.96 -42.43
CA ASP A 26 -7.65 9.95 -43.12
C ASP A 26 -9.15 10.13 -42.81
N LYS A 27 -9.90 10.75 -43.74
CA LYS A 27 -11.37 10.70 -43.79
C LYS A 27 -11.88 10.79 -45.23
N SER A 28 -12.65 9.79 -45.65
CA SER A 28 -13.43 9.83 -46.89
C SER A 28 -14.72 9.02 -46.78
N SER A 29 -15.81 9.69 -46.37
CA SER A 29 -17.19 9.41 -46.81
C SER A 29 -18.13 10.49 -46.25
N THR A 30 -19.07 10.96 -47.06
CA THR A 30 -20.03 12.03 -46.69
C THR A 30 -21.47 11.54 -46.83
N ALA A 31 -22.25 11.66 -45.76
CA ALA A 31 -23.72 11.70 -45.76
C ALA A 31 -24.21 12.48 -44.52
N PRO A 32 -25.37 13.18 -44.58
CA PRO A 32 -25.77 14.16 -43.56
C PRO A 32 -26.66 13.60 -42.44
N MET A 33 -26.90 14.44 -41.42
CA MET A 33 -27.99 14.27 -40.45
C MET A 33 -29.35 14.66 -41.08
N ASP A 34 -30.42 14.07 -40.55
CA ASP A 34 -31.79 14.61 -40.57
C ASP A 34 -32.34 14.67 -39.14
N GLU A 35 -33.34 15.53 -38.89
CA GLU A 35 -33.90 15.80 -37.56
C GLU A 35 -35.20 15.01 -37.24
N LEU A 36 -35.74 15.26 -36.04
CA LEU A 36 -37.15 15.19 -35.64
C LEU A 36 -37.80 13.84 -35.22
N SER A 37 -37.92 13.74 -33.89
CA SER A 37 -39.21 13.63 -33.16
C SER A 37 -39.84 12.26 -32.80
N SER A 38 -40.21 12.18 -31.51
CA SER A 38 -41.37 11.51 -30.89
C SER A 38 -42.01 10.27 -31.55
N GLY A 39 -42.06 9.15 -30.81
CA GLY A 39 -42.94 8.01 -31.11
C GLY A 39 -43.01 6.99 -29.97
N SER A 40 -44.20 6.82 -29.40
CA SER A 40 -44.58 5.94 -28.30
C SER A 40 -44.69 4.43 -28.63
N GLU A 41 -44.62 3.60 -27.58
CA GLU A 41 -45.38 2.33 -27.39
C GLU A 41 -45.00 1.03 -28.14
N ASP A 42 -44.45 0.10 -27.34
CA ASP A 42 -44.99 -1.26 -27.03
C ASP A 42 -44.85 -2.53 -27.93
N TYR A 43 -44.73 -3.64 -27.16
CA TYR A 43 -45.04 -5.06 -27.40
C TYR A 43 -44.33 -5.96 -28.48
N LEU A 44 -43.42 -6.79 -27.96
CA LEU A 44 -43.39 -8.28 -28.00
C LEU A 44 -42.94 -9.12 -29.23
N PHE A 45 -42.16 -10.17 -28.85
CA PHE A 45 -42.11 -11.56 -29.36
C PHE A 45 -41.53 -11.94 -30.76
N SER A 46 -40.42 -12.69 -30.68
CA SER A 46 -40.27 -14.10 -31.17
C SER A 46 -39.62 -14.43 -32.54
N SER A 47 -38.60 -15.31 -32.45
CA SER A 47 -38.29 -16.50 -33.31
C SER A 47 -37.86 -16.38 -34.79
N GLY A 48 -37.00 -17.33 -35.20
CA GLY A 48 -36.44 -17.52 -36.57
C GLY A 48 -35.01 -16.97 -36.66
N GLU A 49 -33.92 -17.73 -36.87
CA GLU A 49 -33.65 -18.88 -37.76
C GLU A 49 -34.01 -18.56 -39.23
N GLU A 50 -33.12 -18.72 -40.22
CA GLU A 50 -32.19 -19.83 -40.48
C GLU A 50 -30.86 -19.44 -41.21
N ASN A 51 -29.90 -20.40 -41.26
CA ASN A 51 -29.01 -20.85 -42.37
C ASN A 51 -28.53 -19.87 -43.48
N SER A 52 -27.32 -19.96 -44.08
CA SER A 52 -26.03 -20.68 -43.86
C SER A 52 -25.00 -20.11 -44.91
N ASN A 53 -23.82 -20.62 -45.29
CA ASN A 53 -23.06 -21.88 -45.13
C ASN A 53 -21.55 -21.67 -45.52
N GLY A 54 -20.70 -22.71 -45.40
CA GLY A 54 -19.33 -22.79 -45.99
C GLY A 54 -18.19 -22.47 -44.99
N LEU A 55 -17.27 -23.36 -44.56
CA LEU A 55 -16.44 -24.42 -45.21
C LEU A 55 -15.30 -23.81 -46.08
N VAL A 56 -14.02 -24.22 -46.02
CA VAL A 56 -13.38 -25.52 -45.66
C VAL A 56 -11.99 -25.36 -44.98
N SER A 57 -11.58 -26.29 -44.10
CA SER A 57 -10.19 -26.58 -43.56
C SER A 57 -9.49 -25.49 -42.72
N GLY A 58 -8.56 -25.78 -41.79
CA GLY A 58 -7.92 -27.03 -41.30
C GLY A 58 -6.42 -26.75 -40.97
N SER A 59 -5.73 -27.33 -39.97
CA SER A 59 -6.00 -28.45 -39.06
C SER A 59 -5.05 -28.39 -37.81
N SER A 60 -4.99 -29.45 -37.00
CA SER A 60 -4.25 -29.64 -35.72
C SER A 60 -4.77 -28.82 -34.52
N ASP A 61 -5.27 -29.32 -33.39
CA ASP A 61 -5.47 -30.66 -32.74
C ASP A 61 -4.71 -30.78 -31.41
N SER A 62 -5.45 -30.69 -30.29
CA SER A 62 -5.34 -31.64 -29.18
C SER A 62 -6.45 -31.44 -28.13
N SER A 63 -7.12 -32.54 -27.80
CA SER A 63 -8.06 -32.76 -26.68
C SER A 63 -7.54 -32.25 -25.31
N VAL A 64 -8.34 -32.01 -24.26
CA VAL A 64 -9.37 -32.90 -23.68
C VAL A 64 -10.64 -32.18 -23.24
N ASP A 65 -11.78 -32.83 -23.46
CA ASP A 65 -13.13 -32.36 -23.14
C ASP A 65 -13.64 -32.89 -21.79
N SER A 66 -14.66 -32.24 -21.27
CA SER A 66 -15.53 -32.66 -20.18
C SER A 66 -16.52 -33.75 -20.60
N LEU A 67 -17.04 -34.56 -19.65
CA LEU A 67 -18.48 -34.55 -19.31
C LEU A 67 -18.89 -35.60 -18.26
N ALA A 68 -20.07 -35.32 -17.69
CA ALA A 68 -20.80 -35.98 -16.61
C ALA A 68 -20.95 -37.52 -16.65
N GLY A 69 -21.04 -38.10 -15.45
CA GLY A 69 -21.62 -39.42 -15.19
C GLY A 69 -22.25 -39.46 -13.78
N THR A 70 -23.56 -39.64 -13.69
CA THR A 70 -24.32 -39.56 -12.43
C THR A 70 -24.39 -40.91 -11.69
N SER A 71 -24.19 -40.88 -10.38
CA SER A 71 -24.78 -41.89 -9.48
C SER A 71 -25.00 -41.31 -8.09
N SER A 72 -26.19 -41.51 -7.55
CA SER A 72 -26.54 -41.18 -6.17
C SER A 72 -26.13 -42.30 -5.23
N ASN A 73 -25.49 -41.99 -4.09
CA ASN A 73 -25.59 -42.83 -2.90
C ASN A 73 -25.40 -42.01 -1.63
N SER A 74 -26.41 -42.02 -0.76
CA SER A 74 -26.34 -41.47 0.59
C SER A 74 -25.71 -42.49 1.53
N LEU A 75 -24.59 -42.15 2.16
CA LEU A 75 -24.06 -42.90 3.30
C LEU A 75 -23.70 -41.95 4.44
N THR A 76 -24.25 -42.25 5.61
CA THR A 76 -24.07 -41.52 6.87
C THR A 76 -22.72 -41.86 7.50
N SER A 77 -21.90 -40.84 7.79
CA SER A 77 -20.63 -41.02 8.52
C SER A 77 -20.86 -41.02 10.05
N SER A 78 -21.36 -42.14 10.58
CA SER A 78 -21.30 -42.42 12.02
C SER A 78 -19.85 -42.71 12.41
N ALA A 79 -19.31 -41.95 13.36
CA ALA A 79 -17.94 -42.13 13.85
C ALA A 79 -17.92 -43.09 15.05
N GLU A 80 -17.59 -44.35 14.81
CA GLU A 80 -17.29 -45.32 15.87
C GLU A 80 -15.97 -46.07 15.63
N ASP A 81 -15.40 -46.47 16.76
CA ASP A 81 -14.12 -47.14 17.06
C ASP A 81 -13.49 -48.05 15.97
N LEU A 82 -12.16 -47.95 15.83
CA LEU A 82 -11.33 -48.88 15.04
C LEU A 82 -10.11 -49.34 15.85
N SER A 83 -10.29 -50.48 16.53
CA SER A 83 -9.20 -51.26 17.12
C SER A 83 -8.57 -52.24 16.11
N ALA A 84 -7.39 -52.77 16.45
CA ALA A 84 -6.42 -53.30 15.48
C ALA A 84 -6.86 -54.50 14.62
N GLY A 85 -6.49 -54.46 13.33
CA GLY A 85 -6.51 -55.61 12.40
C GLY A 85 -5.35 -55.52 11.41
N SER A 86 -4.62 -56.62 11.19
CA SER A 86 -3.38 -56.64 10.39
C SER A 86 -3.56 -57.32 9.03
N ALA A 87 -3.07 -56.66 7.97
CA ALA A 87 -2.75 -57.27 6.67
C ALA A 87 -1.53 -56.53 6.08
N THR A 88 -0.62 -57.25 5.42
CA THR A 88 0.69 -56.73 4.99
C THR A 88 0.79 -56.57 3.47
N ASP A 89 1.20 -55.38 3.01
CA ASP A 89 1.60 -55.11 1.62
C ASP A 89 3.08 -54.67 1.55
N PRO A 90 3.99 -55.46 0.94
CA PRO A 90 5.44 -55.27 1.06
C PRO A 90 6.03 -54.32 0.00
N THR A 91 5.60 -53.06 -0.03
CA THR A 91 6.41 -51.97 -0.62
C THR A 91 6.21 -50.57 0.00
N ALA A 92 5.41 -50.44 1.07
CA ALA A 92 5.33 -49.19 1.81
C ALA A 92 6.64 -48.93 2.58
N ASP A 93 7.23 -47.74 2.39
CA ASP A 93 8.37 -47.28 3.18
C ASP A 93 7.91 -47.10 4.65
N THR A 94 8.19 -48.12 5.47
CA THR A 94 7.60 -48.25 6.80
C THR A 94 8.30 -47.30 7.77
N VAL A 95 7.82 -46.04 7.81
CA VAL A 95 8.31 -45.01 8.73
C VAL A 95 8.24 -45.51 10.18
N VAL A 96 9.42 -45.84 10.73
CA VAL A 96 9.55 -46.35 12.11
C VAL A 96 9.35 -45.19 13.07
N ALA A 97 8.30 -45.26 13.90
CA ALA A 97 8.04 -44.28 14.95
C ALA A 97 8.75 -44.65 16.26
N LEU A 98 9.26 -43.66 16.98
CA LEU A 98 9.85 -43.82 18.31
C LEU A 98 8.75 -44.13 19.33
N LYS A 99 8.91 -45.23 20.08
CA LYS A 99 7.95 -45.64 21.12
C LYS A 99 7.87 -44.65 22.29
N ASN A 100 9.02 -44.07 22.65
CA ASN A 100 9.17 -43.04 23.68
C ASN A 100 9.92 -41.86 23.04
N PRO A 101 9.23 -40.84 22.51
CA PRO A 101 9.91 -39.71 21.86
C PRO A 101 10.60 -38.80 22.90
N PRO A 102 11.83 -38.34 22.66
CA PRO A 102 12.57 -37.47 23.58
C PRO A 102 12.04 -36.03 23.64
N VAL A 103 11.32 -35.60 22.61
CA VAL A 103 10.59 -34.33 22.53
C VAL A 103 9.29 -34.53 21.75
N ILE A 104 8.30 -33.67 21.97
CA ILE A 104 6.95 -33.78 21.40
C ILE A 104 6.41 -32.41 20.98
N PHE A 105 5.42 -32.38 20.08
CA PHE A 105 4.68 -31.18 19.76
C PHE A 105 3.58 -30.89 20.81
N THR A 106 3.44 -29.61 21.16
CA THR A 106 2.47 -29.08 22.13
C THR A 106 1.53 -28.04 21.52
N GLU A 107 2.04 -27.16 20.66
CA GLU A 107 1.28 -26.04 20.10
C GLU A 107 1.72 -25.72 18.65
N VAL A 108 0.76 -25.32 17.81
CA VAL A 108 0.99 -24.86 16.43
C VAL A 108 0.22 -23.56 16.19
N ASP A 109 0.94 -22.49 15.86
CA ASP A 109 0.37 -21.22 15.43
C ASP A 109 0.47 -21.06 13.91
N LEU A 110 -0.68 -20.90 13.26
CA LEU A 110 -0.78 -20.74 11.81
C LEU A 110 -0.95 -19.27 11.40
N VAL A 111 -1.26 -18.37 12.34
CA VAL A 111 -1.56 -16.94 12.12
C VAL A 111 -1.03 -16.16 13.34
N ASN A 112 0.29 -15.95 13.36
CA ASN A 112 0.99 -15.48 14.55
C ASN A 112 0.69 -14.02 14.90
N LEU A 113 -0.18 -13.83 15.90
CA LEU A 113 -0.57 -12.51 16.41
C LEU A 113 0.11 -12.15 17.74
N SER A 114 0.74 -13.12 18.41
CA SER A 114 1.16 -13.04 19.82
C SER A 114 2.68 -13.06 20.03
N TYR A 115 3.42 -13.85 19.25
CA TYR A 115 4.83 -14.15 19.49
C TYR A 115 5.68 -13.88 18.25
N LYS A 116 5.93 -12.60 17.97
CA LYS A 116 6.71 -12.14 16.82
C LYS A 116 8.19 -12.48 16.92
N ASP A 117 8.80 -12.79 15.77
CA ASP A 117 10.22 -13.14 15.64
C ASP A 117 11.18 -11.97 15.97
N GLU A 118 12.49 -12.19 15.82
CA GLU A 118 13.48 -11.18 16.18
C GLU A 118 13.41 -9.93 15.31
N GLU A 119 12.96 -10.05 14.07
CA GLU A 119 12.77 -8.93 13.13
C GLU A 119 11.42 -8.22 13.35
N GLY A 120 10.49 -8.88 14.07
CA GLY A 120 9.13 -8.42 14.32
C GLY A 120 8.10 -8.96 13.32
N GLY A 121 8.48 -9.96 12.52
CA GLY A 121 7.64 -10.71 11.61
C GLY A 121 6.58 -11.55 12.32
N ASP A 122 5.53 -11.90 11.58
CA ASP A 122 4.35 -12.66 12.00
C ASP A 122 4.30 -14.05 11.34
N ALA A 123 5.48 -14.68 11.16
CA ALA A 123 5.55 -16.07 10.72
C ALA A 123 4.87 -17.01 11.73
N GLY A 124 4.02 -17.91 11.26
CA GLY A 124 3.51 -19.03 12.06
C GLY A 124 4.63 -19.90 12.61
N TRP A 125 4.35 -20.67 13.65
CA TRP A 125 5.35 -21.43 14.40
C TRP A 125 4.81 -22.75 14.94
N VAL A 126 5.70 -23.62 15.39
CA VAL A 126 5.39 -24.85 16.13
C VAL A 126 6.27 -24.93 17.38
N GLU A 127 5.70 -25.37 18.48
CA GLU A 127 6.40 -25.57 19.75
C GLU A 127 6.78 -27.05 19.95
N VAL A 128 7.99 -27.24 20.48
CA VAL A 128 8.61 -28.53 20.80
C VAL A 128 8.95 -28.58 22.28
N TYR A 129 8.29 -29.47 23.03
CA TYR A 129 8.49 -29.69 24.46
C TYR A 129 9.46 -30.84 24.75
N ASN A 130 10.28 -30.68 25.78
CA ASN A 130 11.08 -31.76 26.37
C ASN A 130 10.47 -32.24 27.71
N PRO A 131 9.77 -33.40 27.74
CA PRO A 131 9.19 -33.95 28.97
C PRO A 131 10.22 -34.60 29.91
N ALA A 132 11.48 -34.76 29.51
CA ALA A 132 12.51 -35.44 30.30
C ALA A 132 13.14 -34.53 31.38
N ASP A 133 13.85 -35.16 32.32
CA ASP A 133 14.66 -34.50 33.35
C ASP A 133 16.09 -34.17 32.84
N THR A 134 16.37 -34.39 31.55
CA THR A 134 17.66 -34.18 30.88
C THR A 134 17.47 -33.39 29.59
N ALA A 135 18.40 -32.50 29.25
CA ALA A 135 18.34 -31.70 28.03
C ALA A 135 18.45 -32.55 26.76
N VAL A 136 17.72 -32.18 25.71
CA VAL A 136 17.76 -32.83 24.38
C VAL A 136 18.31 -31.85 23.35
N ASN A 137 19.35 -32.25 22.62
CA ASN A 137 19.86 -31.48 21.48
C ASN A 137 19.24 -32.03 20.18
N LEU A 138 18.54 -31.16 19.43
CA LEU A 138 17.88 -31.51 18.17
C LEU A 138 18.87 -31.54 16.99
N LYS A 139 20.16 -31.27 17.19
CA LYS A 139 21.16 -31.24 16.10
C LYS A 139 21.12 -32.49 15.24
N GLY A 140 20.83 -32.30 13.95
CA GLY A 140 20.71 -33.37 12.96
C GLY A 140 19.31 -33.99 12.83
N TYR A 141 18.33 -33.59 13.67
CA TYR A 141 16.91 -33.89 13.46
C TYR A 141 16.38 -33.08 12.26
N TYR A 142 15.23 -33.48 11.73
CA TYR A 142 14.57 -32.82 10.61
C TYR A 142 13.12 -32.45 10.92
N LEU A 143 12.70 -31.24 10.53
CA LEU A 143 11.30 -30.83 10.51
C LEU A 143 10.80 -30.77 9.06
N THR A 144 9.57 -31.23 8.82
CA THR A 144 8.94 -31.14 7.49
C THR A 144 7.42 -31.02 7.57
N ASN A 145 6.84 -30.42 6.52
CA ASN A 145 5.39 -30.41 6.24
C ASN A 145 4.97 -31.49 5.21
N SER A 146 5.86 -32.44 4.88
CA SER A 146 5.66 -33.44 3.83
C SER A 146 6.28 -34.78 4.23
N LYS A 147 5.46 -35.83 4.35
CA LYS A 147 5.91 -37.19 4.71
C LYS A 147 6.83 -37.82 3.66
N ALA A 148 6.73 -37.37 2.40
CA ALA A 148 7.60 -37.80 1.31
C ALA A 148 8.97 -37.09 1.31
N GLU A 149 9.05 -35.89 1.89
CA GLU A 149 10.25 -35.06 1.95
C GLU A 149 10.71 -34.93 3.41
N GLN A 150 11.17 -36.04 3.99
CA GLN A 150 11.46 -36.17 5.42
C GLN A 150 12.53 -35.18 5.94
N THR A 151 13.39 -34.68 5.05
CA THR A 151 14.60 -33.91 5.41
C THR A 151 14.55 -32.45 4.93
N LYS A 152 13.38 -31.79 4.91
CA LYS A 152 13.24 -30.40 4.41
C LYS A 152 14.13 -29.41 5.17
N PHE A 153 13.90 -29.25 6.46
CA PHE A 153 14.69 -28.41 7.34
C PHE A 153 15.48 -29.29 8.30
N GLN A 154 16.79 -29.07 8.42
CA GLN A 154 17.63 -29.77 9.39
C GLN A 154 18.00 -28.83 10.54
N PHE A 155 17.82 -29.30 11.77
CA PHE A 155 18.20 -28.56 12.96
C PHE A 155 19.72 -28.50 13.15
N GLY A 156 20.20 -27.30 13.45
CA GLY A 156 21.54 -27.00 13.95
C GLY A 156 21.63 -27.23 15.46
N ASN A 157 22.43 -26.45 16.16
CA ASN A 157 22.59 -26.56 17.61
C ASN A 157 21.38 -25.94 18.34
N VAL A 158 20.37 -26.76 18.61
CA VAL A 158 19.13 -26.38 19.32
C VAL A 158 18.98 -27.30 20.53
N VAL A 159 19.14 -26.76 21.74
CA VAL A 159 19.09 -27.53 22.99
C VAL A 159 17.82 -27.18 23.76
N VAL A 160 16.87 -28.13 23.80
CA VAL A 160 15.65 -28.03 24.60
C VAL A 160 15.96 -28.51 26.02
N GLN A 161 15.90 -27.60 26.98
CA GLN A 161 16.24 -27.89 28.39
C GLN A 161 15.21 -28.83 29.06
N PRO A 162 15.52 -29.46 30.21
CA PRO A 162 14.56 -30.29 30.93
C PRO A 162 13.25 -29.55 31.22
N LYS A 163 12.10 -30.21 31.06
CA LYS A 163 10.75 -29.65 31.27
C LYS A 163 10.51 -28.30 30.59
N SER A 164 11.18 -28.05 29.46
CA SER A 164 11.19 -26.75 28.78
C SER A 164 10.72 -26.88 27.34
N HIS A 165 10.30 -25.74 26.79
CA HIS A 165 9.79 -25.59 25.44
C HIS A 165 10.81 -24.95 24.50
N MET A 166 10.60 -25.10 23.19
CA MET A 166 11.34 -24.43 22.13
C MET A 166 10.40 -24.13 20.96
N ILE A 167 10.31 -22.86 20.56
CA ILE A 167 9.54 -22.44 19.39
C ILE A 167 10.39 -22.58 18.13
N VAL A 168 9.77 -23.00 17.04
CA VAL A 168 10.37 -23.11 15.70
C VAL A 168 9.47 -22.40 14.70
N TYR A 169 9.96 -21.31 14.11
CA TYR A 169 9.22 -20.53 13.15
C TYR A 169 9.16 -21.21 11.79
N LEU A 170 8.02 -21.10 11.13
CA LEU A 170 7.72 -21.62 9.81
C LEU A 170 7.70 -20.42 8.83
N SER A 171 8.85 -19.75 8.69
CA SER A 171 8.96 -18.49 7.94
C SER A 171 9.54 -18.62 6.53
N GLY A 172 10.24 -19.71 6.21
CA GLY A 172 10.97 -19.88 4.97
C GLY A 172 12.44 -19.42 5.00
N ARG A 173 12.93 -18.81 6.10
CA ARG A 173 14.26 -18.18 6.15
C ARG A 173 15.46 -19.14 6.26
N ASN A 174 15.25 -20.39 6.68
CA ASN A 174 16.32 -21.39 6.88
C ASN A 174 17.42 -20.98 7.89
N LEU A 175 17.04 -20.64 9.12
CA LEU A 175 17.98 -20.49 10.25
C LEU A 175 17.97 -21.78 11.09
N PRO A 176 19.01 -22.63 11.03
CA PRO A 176 18.97 -23.97 11.62
C PRO A 176 19.25 -23.99 13.14
N ASP A 177 20.01 -23.04 13.65
CA ASP A 177 20.45 -22.96 15.04
C ASP A 177 19.47 -22.18 15.94
N TYR A 178 19.62 -22.33 17.27
CA TYR A 178 19.07 -21.40 18.25
C TYR A 178 20.20 -20.50 18.74
N VAL A 179 20.05 -19.19 18.59
CA VAL A 179 20.94 -18.20 19.18
C VAL A 179 20.22 -17.57 20.36
N ALA A 180 20.79 -17.74 21.56
CA ALA A 180 20.21 -17.19 22.78
C ALA A 180 20.30 -15.64 22.83
N PRO A 181 19.36 -14.97 23.51
CA PRO A 181 19.48 -13.57 23.84
C PRO A 181 20.77 -13.26 24.61
N HIS A 182 21.44 -12.17 24.26
CA HIS A 182 22.53 -11.58 25.01
C HIS A 182 22.43 -10.04 24.96
N ASP A 183 22.71 -9.41 26.09
CA ASP A 183 22.67 -7.98 26.31
C ASP A 183 24.06 -7.33 26.23
N THR A 184 24.10 -6.05 25.86
CA THR A 184 25.24 -5.19 26.17
C THR A 184 25.11 -4.69 27.61
N VAL A 185 26.20 -4.17 28.17
CA VAL A 185 26.10 -3.27 29.32
C VAL A 185 25.21 -2.06 28.99
N ASN A 186 24.65 -1.40 30.01
CA ASN A 186 23.92 -0.14 29.86
C ASN A 186 24.82 0.91 29.17
N LEU A 187 24.38 1.36 27.99
CA LEU A 187 25.11 2.23 27.08
C LEU A 187 25.02 3.72 27.48
N LEU A 188 24.33 4.05 28.58
CA LEU A 188 24.34 5.39 29.18
C LEU A 188 25.75 5.74 29.70
N SER A 189 26.50 6.48 28.88
CA SER A 189 27.76 7.12 29.25
C SER A 189 27.56 8.27 30.25
N SER A 190 28.65 8.95 30.61
CA SER A 190 28.62 10.21 31.36
C SER A 190 28.48 11.45 30.46
N TYR A 191 28.25 11.29 29.15
CA TYR A 191 28.12 12.38 28.19
C TYR A 191 26.72 12.38 27.60
N CYS A 192 26.02 13.50 27.85
CA CYS A 192 24.76 13.85 27.26
C CYS A 192 24.89 15.27 26.71
N GLU A 193 24.14 15.58 25.65
CA GLU A 193 24.12 16.92 25.08
C GLU A 193 22.68 17.31 24.73
N GLY A 194 22.27 18.51 25.13
CA GLY A 194 20.99 19.11 24.77
C GLY A 194 21.17 20.12 23.65
N GLU A 195 20.62 19.84 22.46
CA GLU A 195 20.61 20.77 21.33
C GLU A 195 19.23 21.44 21.18
N THR A 196 19.26 22.74 20.84
CA THR A 196 18.10 23.48 20.35
C THR A 196 18.49 24.26 19.10
N ASP A 197 17.70 24.12 18.03
CA ASP A 197 17.74 25.01 16.87
C ASP A 197 16.39 25.72 16.75
N ALA A 198 16.40 27.04 16.97
CA ALA A 198 15.23 27.88 17.03
C ALA A 198 15.57 29.32 16.63
N VAL A 199 14.80 29.87 15.68
CA VAL A 199 14.97 31.26 15.24
C VAL A 199 14.48 32.22 16.32
N ASN A 200 15.42 32.82 17.04
CA ASN A 200 15.16 33.77 18.13
C ASN A 200 14.52 35.08 17.62
N TYR A 201 13.23 35.30 17.93
CA TYR A 201 12.53 36.55 17.66
C TYR A 201 12.35 37.38 18.95
N PRO A 202 12.70 38.69 18.95
CA PRO A 202 12.50 39.55 20.10
C PRO A 202 11.04 39.56 20.59
N GLY A 203 10.85 39.27 21.88
CA GLY A 203 9.54 39.39 22.56
C GLY A 203 8.63 38.15 22.52
N ARG A 204 9.08 36.98 22.03
CA ARG A 204 8.29 35.72 22.09
C ARG A 204 8.91 34.58 22.90
N GLY A 205 10.18 34.70 23.30
CA GLY A 205 10.93 33.59 23.90
C GLY A 205 11.59 32.69 22.84
N ALA A 206 12.22 31.61 23.30
CA ALA A 206 12.98 30.66 22.49
C ALA A 206 12.58 29.23 22.87
N SER A 207 12.61 28.30 21.92
CA SER A 207 12.54 26.86 22.27
C SER A 207 13.81 26.49 23.03
N GLU A 208 13.66 25.86 24.18
CA GLU A 208 14.74 25.65 25.13
C GLU A 208 14.75 24.18 25.60
N ILE A 209 15.95 23.63 25.81
CA ILE A 209 16.15 22.32 26.42
C ILE A 209 16.99 22.48 27.69
N LYS A 210 16.56 21.85 28.79
CA LYS A 210 17.17 21.98 30.12
C LYS A 210 17.36 20.60 30.77
N PRO A 211 18.33 20.42 31.68
CA PRO A 211 18.31 19.31 32.62
C PRO A 211 16.97 19.23 33.36
N LEU A 212 16.59 18.04 33.84
CA LEU A 212 15.40 17.87 34.68
C LEU A 212 15.51 18.66 36.00
N ASP A 213 14.38 19.06 36.57
CA ASP A 213 14.35 19.73 37.88
C ASP A 213 15.14 18.94 38.95
N GLY A 214 16.16 19.58 39.52
CA GLY A 214 17.04 18.98 40.52
C GLY A 214 18.21 18.15 39.96
N ALA A 215 18.31 17.93 38.65
CA ALA A 215 19.51 17.39 38.01
C ALA A 215 20.58 18.49 37.83
N SER A 216 21.86 18.11 37.93
CA SER A 216 22.99 19.03 37.73
C SER A 216 23.35 19.27 36.26
N ASP A 217 22.99 18.33 35.39
CA ASP A 217 23.31 18.28 33.96
C ASP A 217 22.36 17.27 33.28
N PHE A 218 22.33 17.23 31.95
CA PHE A 218 21.53 16.29 31.16
C PHE A 218 21.87 14.82 31.45
N CYS A 219 23.14 14.53 31.75
CA CYS A 219 23.62 13.25 32.26
C CYS A 219 23.90 13.39 33.77
N PHE A 220 23.30 12.55 34.59
CA PHE A 220 23.41 12.64 36.05
C PHE A 220 23.45 11.26 36.71
N VAL A 221 23.97 11.19 37.95
CA VAL A 221 24.05 9.94 38.73
C VAL A 221 22.94 9.91 39.77
N GLU A 222 22.10 8.89 39.72
CA GLU A 222 21.00 8.66 40.66
C GLU A 222 21.18 7.29 41.33
N ASN A 223 21.24 7.27 42.67
CA ASN A 223 21.47 6.05 43.46
C ASN A 223 22.68 5.22 42.99
N GLY A 224 23.75 5.91 42.54
CA GLY A 224 24.98 5.28 42.05
C GLY A 224 24.94 4.78 40.60
N VAL A 225 23.89 5.09 39.83
CA VAL A 225 23.73 4.65 38.43
C VAL A 225 23.48 5.84 37.51
N ASN A 226 24.07 5.82 36.32
CA ASN A 226 23.85 6.85 35.29
C ASN A 226 22.37 6.96 34.89
N ARG A 227 21.95 8.19 34.64
CA ARG A 227 20.66 8.62 34.07
C ARG A 227 20.94 9.65 32.99
N ALA A 228 20.00 9.77 32.06
CA ALA A 228 19.88 10.95 31.22
C ALA A 228 18.49 11.56 31.37
N GLY A 229 18.33 12.84 31.10
CA GLY A 229 17.00 13.44 31.02
C GLY A 229 17.01 14.93 30.71
N ALA A 230 15.90 15.40 30.16
CA ALA A 230 15.71 16.80 29.80
C ALA A 230 14.25 17.24 29.90
N GLN A 231 14.04 18.52 30.23
CA GLN A 231 12.82 19.26 29.93
C GLN A 231 12.97 19.85 28.53
N MET A 232 12.08 19.46 27.60
CA MET A 232 12.02 20.00 26.24
C MET A 232 10.87 21.01 26.17
N ILE A 233 11.19 22.30 26.10
CA ILE A 233 10.24 23.40 26.24
C ILE A 233 10.06 24.10 24.87
N PRO A 234 9.00 23.77 24.10
CA PRO A 234 8.79 24.34 22.77
C PRO A 234 8.20 25.75 22.84
N VAL A 235 8.69 26.65 21.97
CA VAL A 235 8.06 27.95 21.71
C VAL A 235 7.67 28.01 20.23
N LYS A 236 6.37 28.16 19.97
CA LYS A 236 5.82 28.08 18.60
C LYS A 236 6.23 29.29 17.76
N SER A 237 7.28 29.10 16.95
CA SER A 237 7.83 30.10 16.04
C SER A 237 6.85 30.48 14.93
N SER A 238 7.04 31.64 14.29
CA SER A 238 6.26 32.03 13.10
C SER A 238 6.56 31.19 11.86
N LEU A 239 7.58 30.32 11.91
CA LEU A 239 7.94 29.37 10.84
C LEU A 239 7.33 27.97 11.06
N GLY A 240 6.70 27.72 12.22
CA GLY A 240 5.95 26.50 12.48
C GLY A 240 6.78 25.28 12.90
N TYR A 241 8.10 25.42 13.11
CA TYR A 241 8.98 24.36 13.59
C TYR A 241 10.02 24.87 14.60
N TYR A 242 10.70 23.92 15.25
CA TYR A 242 11.88 24.05 16.09
C TYR A 242 12.60 22.68 16.13
N VAL A 243 13.81 22.61 16.65
CA VAL A 243 14.49 21.35 17.05
C VAL A 243 14.74 21.38 18.55
N LEU A 244 14.40 20.30 19.26
CA LEU A 244 14.66 20.11 20.70
C LEU A 244 15.08 18.66 20.95
N SER A 245 16.31 18.46 21.39
CA SER A 245 16.98 17.16 21.23
C SER A 245 17.94 16.82 22.37
N LEU A 246 17.83 15.60 22.90
CA LEU A 246 18.72 15.05 23.92
C LEU A 246 19.55 13.90 23.33
N THR A 247 20.84 14.12 23.12
CA THR A 247 21.82 13.10 22.72
C THR A 247 22.37 12.38 23.95
N ILE A 248 22.43 11.05 23.91
CA ILE A 248 22.85 10.17 25.01
C ILE A 248 23.68 8.99 24.49
N GLY A 249 24.54 8.43 25.36
CA GLY A 249 25.26 7.18 25.09
C GLY A 249 26.38 7.25 24.06
N SER A 250 26.68 8.44 23.53
CA SER A 250 27.95 8.72 22.88
C SER A 250 29.06 8.84 23.93
N THR A 251 30.30 8.54 23.55
CA THR A 251 31.50 8.96 24.26
C THR A 251 32.02 10.30 23.72
N ASN A 252 32.98 10.91 24.41
CA ASN A 252 33.66 12.14 23.97
C ASN A 252 34.44 11.97 22.64
N GLU A 253 34.57 10.75 22.11
CA GLU A 253 35.17 10.45 20.80
C GLU A 253 34.12 10.22 19.69
N GLY A 254 32.83 10.39 19.97
CA GLY A 254 31.76 10.16 19.01
C GLY A 254 31.55 8.68 18.66
N LYS A 255 31.60 7.80 19.66
CA LYS A 255 31.40 6.33 19.51
C LYS A 255 30.63 5.75 20.71
N VAL A 256 29.86 4.70 20.47
CA VAL A 256 29.46 3.74 21.51
C VAL A 256 30.65 2.84 21.87
N PRO A 257 30.92 2.51 23.15
CA PRO A 257 32.09 1.73 23.55
C PRO A 257 31.95 0.20 23.37
N VAL A 258 30.94 -0.26 22.63
CA VAL A 258 30.62 -1.67 22.40
C VAL A 258 30.31 -1.87 20.91
N ASP A 259 30.73 -3.00 20.33
CA ASP A 259 30.34 -3.38 18.98
C ASP A 259 28.83 -3.71 18.93
N LEU A 260 28.07 -2.91 18.19
CA LEU A 260 26.62 -3.06 18.02
C LEU A 260 26.23 -3.76 16.71
N SER A 261 27.19 -4.22 15.89
CA SER A 261 26.95 -4.85 14.58
C SER A 261 26.04 -6.10 14.61
N LYS A 262 25.88 -6.71 15.79
CA LYS A 262 25.03 -7.90 16.02
C LYS A 262 23.76 -7.61 16.84
N ALA A 263 23.50 -6.35 17.19
CA ALA A 263 22.27 -5.99 17.86
C ALA A 263 21.09 -6.09 16.89
N ASN A 264 19.98 -6.69 17.30
CA ASN A 264 18.72 -6.72 16.56
C ASN A 264 17.54 -6.14 17.36
N GLN A 265 17.78 -5.73 18.60
CA GLN A 265 16.82 -4.99 19.43
C GLN A 265 17.56 -4.01 20.33
N PHE A 266 16.99 -2.82 20.52
CA PHE A 266 17.33 -1.91 21.60
C PHE A 266 16.19 -1.89 22.62
N GLN A 267 16.53 -1.73 23.90
CA GLN A 267 15.57 -1.37 24.93
C GLN A 267 15.94 -0.03 25.56
N LEU A 268 14.96 0.86 25.63
CA LEU A 268 15.06 2.14 26.32
C LEU A 268 14.10 2.10 27.51
N LYS A 269 14.61 2.01 28.74
CA LYS A 269 13.76 2.24 29.93
C LYS A 269 13.68 3.74 30.17
N ALA A 270 12.51 4.32 29.92
CA ALA A 270 12.33 5.77 30.03
C ALA A 270 10.93 6.17 30.52
N TYR A 271 10.88 7.25 31.30
CA TYR A 271 9.67 8.04 31.48
C TYR A 271 9.54 9.01 30.29
N ILE A 272 8.37 9.00 29.67
CA ILE A 272 7.88 10.01 28.73
C ILE A 272 6.44 10.30 29.18
N PRO A 273 5.98 11.57 29.25
CA PRO A 273 4.62 11.90 29.71
C PRO A 273 3.57 11.20 28.83
N LYS A 274 2.42 10.85 29.42
CA LYS A 274 1.38 10.09 28.70
C LYS A 274 0.92 10.85 27.46
N ASP A 275 0.85 10.15 26.33
CA ASP A 275 0.42 10.66 25.01
C ASP A 275 1.37 11.71 24.36
N HIS A 276 2.56 11.97 24.92
CA HIS A 276 3.58 12.82 24.27
C HIS A 276 4.48 11.99 23.32
N GLU A 277 4.93 12.60 22.22
CA GLU A 277 5.74 11.93 21.18
C GLU A 277 7.21 12.35 21.19
N VAL A 278 8.11 11.36 21.14
CA VAL A 278 9.58 11.53 21.07
C VAL A 278 10.17 10.54 20.06
N TYR A 279 10.99 11.01 19.12
CA TYR A 279 11.69 10.18 18.14
C TYR A 279 13.03 9.69 18.70
N PHE A 280 13.16 8.37 18.85
CA PHE A 280 14.43 7.67 18.99
C PHE A 280 15.17 7.73 17.65
N LYS A 281 16.40 8.27 17.60
CA LYS A 281 17.24 8.38 16.39
C LYS A 281 18.61 7.76 16.60
N ILE A 282 19.07 6.94 15.66
CA ILE A 282 20.41 6.36 15.68
C ILE A 282 21.39 7.34 15.00
N LEU A 283 22.41 7.80 15.73
CA LEU A 283 23.48 8.65 15.20
C LEU A 283 24.58 7.80 14.59
N GLN A 284 25.09 8.21 13.42
CA GLN A 284 26.11 7.48 12.65
C GLN A 284 27.09 8.43 11.95
N LYS A 285 28.36 8.01 11.84
CA LYS A 285 29.41 8.86 11.30
C LYS A 285 29.19 9.15 9.81
N GLY A 286 29.33 10.42 9.41
CA GLY A 286 29.27 10.85 8.01
C GLY A 286 27.86 11.15 7.48
N PHE A 287 26.81 10.87 8.25
CA PHE A 287 25.43 11.21 7.90
C PHE A 287 24.98 12.51 8.57
N ARG A 288 24.02 13.23 7.95
CA ARG A 288 23.32 14.35 8.60
C ARG A 288 22.22 13.80 9.49
N GLU A 289 22.16 14.27 10.74
CA GLU A 289 21.31 13.71 11.80
C GLU A 289 19.80 13.85 11.52
N ILE A 290 19.38 14.86 10.75
CA ILE A 290 18.00 14.98 10.24
C ILE A 290 17.59 13.78 9.35
N LYS A 291 18.55 13.12 8.70
CA LYS A 291 18.34 11.93 7.87
C LYS A 291 18.57 10.60 8.62
N SER A 292 18.72 10.64 9.94
CA SER A 292 18.90 9.44 10.76
C SER A 292 17.69 8.51 10.70
N TRP A 293 17.95 7.20 10.69
CA TRP A 293 16.92 6.20 10.95
C TRP A 293 16.32 6.47 12.34
N ASN A 294 14.99 6.47 12.40
CA ASN A 294 14.26 6.88 13.58
C ASN A 294 13.02 6.04 13.85
N LYS A 295 12.60 6.07 15.11
CA LYS A 295 11.37 5.44 15.61
C LYS A 295 10.70 6.37 16.60
N MET A 296 9.51 6.86 16.23
CA MET A 296 8.61 7.53 17.17
C MET A 296 8.24 6.59 18.34
N LEU A 297 8.34 7.12 19.56
CA LEU A 297 7.89 6.55 20.82
C LEU A 297 6.76 7.43 21.35
N VAL A 298 5.63 6.82 21.73
CA VAL A 298 4.51 7.51 22.39
C VAL A 298 4.60 7.22 23.89
N GLY A 299 4.57 8.27 24.71
CA GLY A 299 4.72 8.16 26.15
C GLY A 299 3.51 7.54 26.86
N THR A 300 3.78 6.84 27.95
CA THR A 300 2.79 6.14 28.78
C THR A 300 2.48 6.85 30.09
N GLY A 301 3.36 7.76 30.53
CA GLY A 301 3.35 8.31 31.89
C GLY A 301 3.93 7.38 32.97
N ASP A 302 4.41 6.17 32.65
CA ASP A 302 5.03 5.25 33.62
C ASP A 302 6.56 5.20 33.47
N SER A 303 7.27 5.49 34.57
CA SER A 303 8.73 5.37 34.67
C SER A 303 9.25 3.93 34.55
N ASN A 304 8.38 2.92 34.64
CA ASN A 304 8.77 1.53 34.43
C ASN A 304 8.73 1.07 32.98
N THR A 305 8.24 1.91 32.06
CA THR A 305 8.11 1.57 30.63
C THR A 305 9.45 1.25 30.00
N VAL A 306 9.50 0.10 29.33
CA VAL A 306 10.64 -0.35 28.52
C VAL A 306 10.21 -0.36 27.06
N TYR A 307 10.59 0.68 26.31
CA TYR A 307 10.35 0.74 24.87
C TYR A 307 11.30 -0.25 24.18
N SER A 308 10.75 -1.15 23.37
CA SER A 308 11.53 -2.08 22.55
C SER A 308 11.57 -1.61 21.10
N ILE A 309 12.76 -1.26 20.62
CA ILE A 309 13.00 -0.71 19.29
C ILE A 309 13.78 -1.75 18.48
N ARG A 310 13.22 -2.22 17.36
CA ARG A 310 13.94 -3.06 16.38
C ARG A 310 14.44 -2.16 15.24
N PRO A 311 15.75 -2.11 14.93
CA PRO A 311 16.24 -1.50 13.70
C PRO A 311 15.90 -2.38 12.48
N PRO A 312 15.93 -1.83 11.25
CA PRO A 312 15.96 -2.63 10.03
C PRO A 312 17.13 -3.60 10.03
N LEU A 313 16.86 -4.86 9.68
CA LEU A 313 17.86 -5.90 9.49
C LEU A 313 18.06 -6.15 7.99
N HIS A 314 19.25 -6.64 7.61
CA HIS A 314 19.67 -6.84 6.21
C HIS A 314 19.63 -5.58 5.32
N SER A 315 19.72 -4.39 5.94
CA SER A 315 19.76 -3.10 5.27
C SER A 315 21.15 -2.48 5.35
N ASP A 316 21.58 -1.77 4.30
CA ASP A 316 22.76 -0.89 4.31
C ASP A 316 22.64 0.23 5.38
N TYR A 317 21.42 0.49 5.87
CA TYR A 317 21.11 1.61 6.75
C TYR A 317 19.96 1.30 7.75
N PRO A 318 20.11 1.55 9.06
CA PRO A 318 21.28 2.11 9.77
C PRO A 318 22.41 1.07 9.92
N ASN A 319 23.65 1.45 9.59
CA ASN A 319 24.82 0.56 9.72
C ASN A 319 25.19 0.35 11.20
N LEU A 320 24.75 -0.75 11.81
CA LEU A 320 24.86 -0.96 13.26
C LEU A 320 26.32 -1.04 13.77
N ALA A 321 27.31 -1.24 12.89
CA ALA A 321 28.73 -1.17 13.23
C ALA A 321 29.28 0.27 13.41
N GLU A 322 28.55 1.29 12.93
CA GLU A 322 29.00 2.69 12.90
C GLU A 322 28.16 3.64 13.79
N ILE A 323 27.47 3.08 14.80
CA ILE A 323 26.68 3.87 15.75
C ILE A 323 27.58 4.74 16.63
N THR A 324 27.36 6.04 16.59
CA THR A 324 28.09 7.04 17.37
C THR A 324 27.37 7.38 18.68
N GLY A 325 26.04 7.30 18.70
CA GLY A 325 25.19 7.54 19.87
C GLY A 325 23.70 7.40 19.56
N LEU A 326 22.86 7.78 20.52
CA LEU A 326 21.40 7.84 20.41
C LEU A 326 20.94 9.29 20.64
N ARG A 327 20.06 9.80 19.78
CA ARG A 327 19.44 11.13 19.91
C ARG A 327 17.92 10.96 20.12
N LEU A 328 17.36 11.71 21.06
CA LEU A 328 15.95 11.73 21.41
C LEU A 328 15.37 13.10 21.07
N ASP A 329 14.59 13.17 20.00
CA ASP A 329 14.01 14.43 19.49
C ASP A 329 12.53 14.56 19.87
N LYS A 330 12.12 15.73 20.34
CA LYS A 330 10.70 16.06 20.46
C LYS A 330 10.07 16.21 19.06
N ASP A 331 8.80 15.81 18.88
CA ASP A 331 8.06 16.19 17.66
C ASP A 331 7.96 17.72 17.52
N TYR A 332 8.24 18.23 16.33
CA TYR A 332 8.41 19.67 16.06
C TYR A 332 7.09 20.44 15.88
N HIS A 333 5.93 19.76 15.86
CA HIS A 333 4.60 20.39 15.83
C HIS A 333 3.99 20.58 17.23
N ASP A 334 4.39 19.77 18.20
CA ASP A 334 3.76 19.68 19.52
C ASP A 334 4.16 20.84 20.45
N SER A 335 3.21 21.68 20.83
CA SER A 335 3.42 22.82 21.72
C SER A 335 3.50 22.48 23.23
N LEU A 336 3.44 21.21 23.63
CA LEU A 336 3.52 20.82 25.05
C LEU A 336 4.95 20.62 25.54
N ALA A 337 5.30 21.23 26.67
CA ALA A 337 6.58 20.96 27.36
C ALA A 337 6.66 19.48 27.76
N THR A 338 7.82 18.85 27.54
CA THR A 338 7.97 17.39 27.63
C THR A 338 9.19 17.00 28.44
N ASP A 339 8.96 16.37 29.59
CA ASP A 339 10.01 15.92 30.51
C ASP A 339 10.35 14.45 30.22
N ILE A 340 11.51 14.19 29.62
CA ILE A 340 12.01 12.84 29.36
C ILE A 340 13.08 12.45 30.37
N LYS A 341 12.96 11.25 30.96
CA LYS A 341 13.98 10.66 31.84
C LYS A 341 14.33 9.24 31.42
N VAL A 342 15.57 9.01 31.03
CA VAL A 342 16.10 7.69 30.67
C VAL A 342 16.81 7.06 31.85
N PHE A 343 16.36 5.86 32.22
CA PHE A 343 16.91 5.04 33.30
C PHE A 343 17.97 4.06 32.79
N SER A 344 17.78 3.51 31.60
CA SER A 344 18.77 2.69 30.88
C SER A 344 18.54 2.70 29.37
N TYR A 345 19.62 2.55 28.62
CA TYR A 345 19.64 2.30 27.18
C TYR A 345 20.53 1.09 26.93
N ILE A 346 19.99 -0.01 26.42
CA ILE A 346 20.72 -1.27 26.25
C ILE A 346 20.47 -1.79 24.83
N ALA A 347 21.52 -2.28 24.17
CA ALA A 347 21.40 -3.02 22.93
C ALA A 347 21.42 -4.53 23.23
N TYR A 348 20.69 -5.30 22.42
CA TYR A 348 20.58 -6.74 22.54
C TYR A 348 20.79 -7.36 21.17
N GLY A 349 21.60 -8.41 21.13
CA GLY A 349 21.26 -9.50 20.25
C GLY A 349 20.20 -10.32 20.97
N ARG A 350 18.91 -10.11 20.68
CA ARG A 350 17.81 -11.04 21.05
C ARG A 350 18.13 -12.47 20.61
N GLY A 351 19.05 -12.63 19.65
CA GLY A 351 19.31 -13.89 18.99
C GLY A 351 18.15 -14.23 18.07
N TYR A 352 17.90 -15.51 17.89
CA TYR A 352 16.76 -16.02 17.13
C TYR A 352 16.46 -17.47 17.53
N GLU A 353 15.18 -17.79 17.53
CA GLU A 353 14.63 -19.14 17.48
C GLU A 353 14.90 -19.76 16.09
N PRO A 354 14.90 -21.10 15.93
CA PRO A 354 15.13 -21.70 14.61
C PRO A 354 14.01 -21.37 13.61
N HIS A 355 14.37 -21.08 12.36
CA HIS A 355 13.44 -20.80 11.26
C HIS A 355 13.51 -21.87 10.17
N ALA A 356 12.45 -22.68 10.05
CA ALA A 356 12.28 -23.64 8.98
C ALA A 356 12.29 -22.97 7.58
N ASN A 357 12.76 -23.71 6.58
CA ASN A 357 12.84 -23.28 5.18
C ASN A 357 11.52 -23.43 4.39
N PHE A 358 10.41 -23.62 5.09
CA PHE A 358 9.06 -23.64 4.53
C PHE A 358 8.09 -22.86 5.43
N LYS A 359 6.95 -22.46 4.86
CA LYS A 359 5.84 -21.84 5.60
C LYS A 359 4.76 -22.84 5.99
N SER A 360 4.02 -22.55 7.05
CA SER A 360 2.82 -23.29 7.44
C SER A 360 1.71 -23.17 6.38
N LYS A 361 0.83 -24.17 6.33
CA LYS A 361 -0.42 -24.11 5.59
C LYS A 361 -1.53 -23.54 6.47
N LYS A 362 -2.41 -22.72 5.91
CA LYS A 362 -3.54 -22.09 6.65
C LYS A 362 -4.88 -22.75 6.36
N ASP A 363 -4.93 -23.54 5.30
CA ASP A 363 -5.98 -24.48 4.87
C ASP A 363 -5.96 -25.81 5.65
N GLY A 364 -4.95 -26.03 6.50
CA GLY A 364 -4.73 -27.27 7.24
C GLY A 364 -3.56 -28.09 6.69
N GLY A 365 -3.13 -29.11 7.42
CA GLY A 365 -1.97 -29.90 7.03
C GLY A 365 -1.40 -30.77 8.15
N SER A 366 -0.08 -31.02 8.08
CA SER A 366 0.63 -31.77 9.11
C SER A 366 2.08 -31.30 9.23
N LEU A 367 2.67 -31.51 10.40
CA LEU A 367 4.10 -31.39 10.66
C LEU A 367 4.63 -32.73 11.17
N TYR A 368 5.86 -33.04 10.81
CA TYR A 368 6.57 -34.26 11.21
C TYR A 368 7.98 -33.89 11.67
N LEU A 369 8.38 -34.41 12.84
CA LEU A 369 9.73 -34.34 13.37
C LEU A 369 10.40 -35.71 13.21
N PHE A 370 11.56 -35.76 12.55
CA PHE A 370 12.36 -36.96 12.37
C PHE A 370 13.71 -36.83 13.10
N ASN A 371 14.27 -37.92 13.60
CA ASN A 371 15.64 -37.93 14.13
C ASN A 371 16.69 -38.10 13.00
N GLY A 372 17.98 -38.10 13.36
CA GLY A 372 19.08 -38.31 12.39
C GLY A 372 19.07 -39.68 11.70
N GLU A 373 18.37 -40.68 12.24
CA GLU A 373 18.16 -42.00 11.63
C GLU A 373 16.89 -42.06 10.75
N LYS A 374 16.20 -40.92 10.57
CA LYS A 374 14.91 -40.77 9.87
C LYS A 374 13.75 -41.56 10.50
N GLN A 375 13.87 -41.91 11.77
CA GLN A 375 12.73 -42.41 12.56
C GLN A 375 11.82 -41.22 12.92
N LEU A 376 10.51 -41.44 12.87
CA LEU A 376 9.52 -40.43 13.25
C LEU A 376 9.54 -40.25 14.78
N VAL A 377 9.79 -39.02 15.23
CA VAL A 377 9.80 -38.61 16.63
C VAL A 377 8.38 -38.27 17.06
N ASP A 378 7.77 -37.28 16.40
CA ASP A 378 6.37 -36.90 16.64
C ASP A 378 5.75 -36.31 15.36
N SER A 379 4.43 -36.24 15.31
CA SER A 379 3.67 -35.63 14.22
C SER A 379 2.34 -35.06 14.68
N VAL A 380 2.04 -33.84 14.25
CA VAL A 380 0.75 -33.18 14.48
C VAL A 380 0.03 -32.95 13.15
N MET A 381 -1.24 -33.33 13.09
CA MET A 381 -2.18 -32.91 12.04
C MET A 381 -3.03 -31.76 12.58
N TYR A 382 -3.25 -30.73 11.76
CA TYR A 382 -3.98 -29.52 12.14
C TYR A 382 -5.02 -29.13 11.08
N PRO A 383 -6.21 -28.63 11.51
CA PRO A 383 -7.24 -28.12 10.61
C PRO A 383 -6.86 -26.74 10.03
N ALA A 384 -7.77 -26.14 9.25
CA ALA A 384 -7.64 -24.76 8.82
C ALA A 384 -7.52 -23.79 10.01
N ALA A 385 -6.78 -22.70 9.82
CA ALA A 385 -6.44 -21.75 10.87
C ALA A 385 -7.65 -20.93 11.35
N VAL A 386 -7.74 -20.73 12.67
CA VAL A 386 -8.72 -19.83 13.31
C VAL A 386 -7.96 -18.63 13.86
N ILE A 387 -8.38 -17.42 13.47
CA ILE A 387 -7.61 -16.20 13.73
C ILE A 387 -7.56 -15.89 15.24
N GLY A 388 -6.36 -15.69 15.78
CA GLY A 388 -6.16 -15.47 17.22
C GLY A 388 -6.28 -16.74 18.08
N LYS A 389 -6.35 -17.91 17.45
CA LYS A 389 -6.31 -19.22 18.11
C LYS A 389 -5.16 -20.06 17.57
N THR A 390 -4.53 -20.81 18.44
CA THR A 390 -3.52 -21.83 18.13
C THR A 390 -4.16 -23.21 18.13
N TRP A 391 -3.54 -24.17 17.45
CA TRP A 391 -3.90 -25.58 17.54
C TRP A 391 -3.01 -26.23 18.60
N SER A 392 -3.59 -26.58 19.74
CA SER A 392 -2.85 -26.93 20.95
C SER A 392 -3.31 -28.27 21.54
N ARG A 393 -2.39 -28.89 22.29
CA ARG A 393 -2.56 -30.17 22.96
C ARG A 393 -3.05 -29.95 24.40
N GLU A 394 -4.19 -30.54 24.74
CA GLU A 394 -4.84 -30.41 26.04
C GLU A 394 -4.01 -31.03 27.17
N ILE A 395 -3.95 -30.34 28.31
CA ILE A 395 -3.40 -30.86 29.56
C ILE A 395 -4.50 -30.95 30.61
N ALA A 396 -4.85 -32.17 30.97
CA ALA A 396 -5.90 -32.47 31.94
C ALA A 396 -5.50 -31.99 33.35
N ALA A 397 -6.11 -30.88 33.80
CA ALA A 397 -6.01 -30.42 35.18
C ALA A 397 -6.83 -31.31 36.11
N VAL A 398 -6.19 -31.92 37.11
CA VAL A 398 -6.85 -32.83 38.07
C VAL A 398 -7.00 -32.10 39.41
N ASN A 399 -8.24 -31.85 39.84
CA ASN A 399 -8.57 -31.15 41.09
C ASN A 399 -7.89 -29.77 41.24
N GLY A 400 -7.72 -29.03 40.14
CA GLY A 400 -7.04 -27.72 40.13
C GLY A 400 -5.51 -27.78 40.23
N VAL A 401 -4.92 -28.98 40.26
CA VAL A 401 -3.48 -29.20 40.13
C VAL A 401 -3.20 -29.64 38.69
N VAL A 402 -2.20 -29.04 38.04
CA VAL A 402 -1.69 -29.54 36.76
C VAL A 402 -1.03 -30.89 37.02
N ALA A 403 -1.63 -31.97 36.51
CA ALA A 403 -0.98 -33.27 36.49
C ALA A 403 0.28 -33.15 35.60
N GLY A 404 1.45 -33.23 36.22
CA GLY A 404 2.65 -32.61 35.67
C GLY A 404 3.16 -33.20 34.36
N ALA A 405 3.53 -32.30 33.43
CA ALA A 405 4.22 -32.54 32.16
C ALA A 405 3.52 -33.49 31.18
N VAL A 406 3.34 -33.06 29.93
CA VAL A 406 2.68 -33.82 28.85
C VAL A 406 3.31 -35.21 28.68
N THR A 407 2.67 -36.23 29.27
CA THR A 407 3.20 -37.60 29.39
C THR A 407 2.23 -38.69 28.90
N SER A 408 0.97 -38.34 28.61
CA SER A 408 0.03 -39.30 28.01
C SER A 408 -0.05 -39.18 26.48
N THR A 409 -0.26 -40.34 25.86
CA THR A 409 -0.63 -40.48 24.44
C THR A 409 -2.14 -40.30 24.22
N SER A 410 -2.86 -39.75 25.19
CA SER A 410 -4.33 -39.60 25.20
C SER A 410 -4.80 -38.14 25.28
N ALA A 411 -3.88 -37.18 25.12
CA ALA A 411 -4.21 -35.76 25.11
C ALA A 411 -4.98 -35.39 23.83
N LYS A 412 -6.11 -34.71 23.99
CA LYS A 412 -6.91 -34.16 22.88
C LYS A 412 -6.15 -33.00 22.22
N TRP A 413 -6.26 -32.84 20.90
CA TRP A 413 -5.90 -31.60 20.22
C TRP A 413 -7.15 -30.77 19.93
N GLY A 414 -7.02 -29.44 20.01
CA GLY A 414 -8.10 -28.50 19.74
C GLY A 414 -7.59 -27.07 19.64
N PHE A 415 -8.49 -26.11 19.56
CA PHE A 415 -8.13 -24.69 19.57
C PHE A 415 -7.95 -24.15 20.99
N ALA A 416 -6.98 -23.27 21.15
CA ALA A 416 -6.69 -22.55 22.39
C ALA A 416 -6.23 -21.11 22.09
N ASN A 417 -6.02 -20.31 23.13
CA ASN A 417 -5.29 -19.04 23.01
C ASN A 417 -3.79 -19.34 23.08
N ALA A 418 -2.97 -18.61 22.31
CA ALA A 418 -1.53 -18.87 22.20
C ALA A 418 -0.79 -18.93 23.57
N THR A 419 -0.06 -20.02 23.81
CA THR A 419 0.76 -20.25 25.03
C THR A 419 2.27 -20.40 24.77
N PRO A 420 2.92 -19.49 24.02
CA PRO A 420 4.33 -19.63 23.61
C PRO A 420 5.29 -19.78 24.80
N TYR A 421 6.13 -20.83 24.77
CA TYR A 421 7.01 -21.28 25.85
C TYR A 421 6.27 -21.70 27.13
N GLY A 422 5.00 -22.09 27.03
CA GLY A 422 4.09 -22.31 28.13
C GLY A 422 3.30 -23.62 28.00
N GLU A 423 2.16 -23.70 28.67
CA GLU A 423 1.33 -24.91 28.71
C GLU A 423 -0.13 -24.50 28.46
N THR A 424 -0.82 -25.16 27.53
CA THR A 424 -2.27 -24.98 27.33
C THR A 424 -3.03 -25.67 28.48
N VAL A 425 -3.34 -24.90 29.53
CA VAL A 425 -4.04 -25.38 30.73
C VAL A 425 -5.56 -25.24 30.57
N GLY A 426 -6.26 -26.38 30.56
CA GLY A 426 -7.72 -26.45 30.46
C GLY A 426 -8.19 -27.11 29.15
N ALA A 427 -9.50 -27.25 29.01
CA ALA A 427 -10.12 -27.95 27.88
C ALA A 427 -9.95 -27.16 26.56
N VAL A 428 -9.55 -27.87 25.50
CA VAL A 428 -9.35 -27.28 24.16
C VAL A 428 -10.64 -27.31 23.33
N GLU A 429 -10.90 -26.23 22.60
CA GLU A 429 -12.12 -26.01 21.82
C GLU A 429 -12.12 -26.85 20.53
N ASN A 430 -13.30 -27.33 20.12
CA ASN A 430 -13.47 -27.99 18.82
C ASN A 430 -13.37 -26.98 17.66
N ALA A 431 -13.14 -27.49 16.45
CA ALA A 431 -13.25 -26.71 15.22
C ALA A 431 -14.68 -26.17 15.00
N PRO A 432 -14.86 -25.02 14.31
CA PRO A 432 -16.18 -24.41 14.15
C PRO A 432 -17.07 -25.25 13.22
N GLN A 433 -18.36 -25.35 13.55
CA GLN A 433 -19.32 -26.01 12.66
C GLN A 433 -19.47 -25.28 11.32
N THR A 434 -19.67 -26.06 10.24
CA THR A 434 -20.08 -25.53 8.94
C THR A 434 -21.55 -25.12 8.99
N VAL A 435 -21.84 -23.87 8.64
CA VAL A 435 -23.20 -23.33 8.54
C VAL A 435 -23.94 -23.97 7.37
N LYS A 436 -25.12 -24.54 7.61
CA LYS A 436 -25.99 -25.14 6.57
C LYS A 436 -26.99 -24.12 6.02
N THR A 437 -27.37 -23.14 6.83
CA THR A 437 -28.31 -22.07 6.49
C THR A 437 -27.81 -21.20 5.32
N GLU A 438 -28.61 -21.11 4.24
CA GLU A 438 -28.32 -20.27 3.07
C GLU A 438 -28.67 -18.79 3.32
N PHE A 439 -27.73 -17.90 2.98
CA PHE A 439 -27.90 -16.45 3.07
C PHE A 439 -27.87 -15.81 1.68
N PRO A 440 -28.98 -15.18 1.21
CA PRO A 440 -28.99 -14.37 -0.01
C PRO A 440 -27.84 -13.37 -0.04
N ASN A 441 -27.36 -13.01 -1.23
CA ASN A 441 -26.18 -12.15 -1.37
C ASN A 441 -26.46 -10.72 -0.91
N SER A 442 -25.41 -10.00 -0.52
CA SER A 442 -25.46 -8.55 -0.35
C SER A 442 -25.75 -7.86 -1.69
N GLY A 443 -26.49 -6.76 -1.65
CA GLY A 443 -26.91 -6.04 -2.84
C GLY A 443 -28.29 -5.38 -2.72
N PHE A 444 -28.88 -5.12 -3.89
CA PHE A 444 -30.06 -4.29 -4.05
C PHE A 444 -31.31 -5.14 -4.33
N TYR A 445 -32.41 -4.85 -3.62
CA TYR A 445 -33.63 -5.65 -3.57
C TYR A 445 -34.87 -4.79 -3.76
N SER A 446 -35.70 -5.11 -4.76
CA SER A 446 -36.98 -4.43 -5.04
C SER A 446 -38.20 -5.06 -4.36
N ALA A 447 -38.03 -6.24 -3.72
CA ALA A 447 -39.10 -6.98 -3.06
C ALA A 447 -38.62 -7.64 -1.76
N PRO A 448 -39.46 -7.67 -0.70
CA PRO A 448 -39.14 -8.39 0.55
C PRO A 448 -38.91 -9.88 0.36
N PHE A 449 -38.07 -10.46 1.22
CA PHE A 449 -37.81 -11.89 1.30
C PHE A 449 -37.72 -12.35 2.77
N SER A 450 -37.42 -13.63 2.99
CA SER A 450 -37.14 -14.18 4.32
C SER A 450 -35.99 -15.17 4.25
N ILE A 451 -35.11 -15.13 5.24
CA ILE A 451 -34.04 -16.13 5.47
C ILE A 451 -34.65 -17.20 6.38
N ALA A 452 -34.54 -18.49 6.00
CA ALA A 452 -34.98 -19.62 6.82
C ALA A 452 -33.79 -20.21 7.57
N PHE A 453 -33.95 -20.55 8.84
CA PHE A 453 -32.90 -21.08 9.70
C PHE A 453 -33.27 -22.50 10.16
N GLY A 454 -32.29 -23.41 10.14
CA GLY A 454 -32.47 -24.76 10.70
C GLY A 454 -32.44 -24.76 12.23
N THR A 455 -32.98 -25.80 12.85
CA THR A 455 -32.85 -26.06 14.30
C THR A 455 -31.46 -26.57 14.70
N ASP A 456 -30.69 -27.05 13.73
CA ASP A 456 -29.48 -27.84 13.94
C ASP A 456 -28.20 -26.97 13.92
N ASP A 457 -28.31 -25.74 13.43
CA ASP A 457 -27.21 -24.78 13.41
C ASP A 457 -27.44 -23.79 14.57
N GLU A 458 -26.58 -23.73 15.59
CA GLU A 458 -26.72 -22.74 16.69
C GLU A 458 -26.32 -21.32 16.25
N ILE A 459 -27.00 -20.79 15.23
CA ILE A 459 -26.74 -19.49 14.60
C ILE A 459 -27.29 -18.37 15.46
N ARG A 460 -26.40 -17.44 15.80
CA ARG A 460 -26.75 -16.17 16.45
C ARG A 460 -26.40 -15.02 15.52
N CYS A 461 -27.29 -14.04 15.43
CA CYS A 461 -27.09 -12.88 14.57
C CYS A 461 -27.39 -11.55 15.25
N GLU A 462 -26.63 -10.53 14.87
CA GLU A 462 -26.90 -9.13 15.18
C GLU A 462 -27.36 -8.37 13.93
N LYS A 463 -28.14 -7.31 14.13
CA LYS A 463 -28.48 -6.34 13.09
C LYS A 463 -27.54 -5.13 13.17
N GLY A 464 -27.17 -4.58 12.02
CA GLY A 464 -26.15 -3.54 11.93
C GLY A 464 -24.73 -4.10 11.98
N GLY A 465 -23.78 -3.29 12.44
CA GLY A 465 -22.35 -3.60 12.36
C GLY A 465 -21.76 -4.48 13.47
N THR A 466 -22.51 -4.74 14.55
CA THR A 466 -22.03 -5.44 15.75
C THR A 466 -21.68 -6.90 15.45
N VAL A 467 -20.52 -7.38 15.91
CA VAL A 467 -20.13 -8.80 15.79
C VAL A 467 -21.03 -9.62 16.72
N PRO A 468 -21.67 -10.72 16.26
CA PRO A 468 -22.48 -11.57 17.12
C PRO A 468 -21.63 -12.29 18.16
N THR A 469 -22.28 -12.71 19.24
CA THR A 469 -21.66 -13.38 20.40
C THR A 469 -22.51 -14.56 20.86
N ALA A 470 -21.99 -15.37 21.81
CA ALA A 470 -22.76 -16.46 22.42
C ALA A 470 -24.04 -16.01 23.15
N THR A 471 -24.18 -14.72 23.50
CA THR A 471 -25.40 -14.13 24.08
C THR A 471 -26.30 -13.43 23.06
N SER A 472 -25.87 -13.31 21.80
CA SER A 472 -26.67 -12.71 20.72
C SER A 472 -27.92 -13.56 20.38
N PRO A 473 -28.97 -12.95 19.78
CA PRO A 473 -30.22 -13.63 19.46
C PRO A 473 -30.03 -14.89 18.60
N LEU A 474 -30.49 -16.03 19.12
CA LEU A 474 -30.53 -17.33 18.44
C LEU A 474 -31.63 -17.33 17.37
N MET A 475 -31.30 -17.77 16.16
CA MET A 475 -32.23 -17.85 15.03
C MET A 475 -32.75 -19.27 14.86
N VAL A 476 -34.07 -19.47 14.95
CA VAL A 476 -34.71 -20.81 15.06
C VAL A 476 -35.86 -21.06 14.09
N THR A 477 -36.23 -20.08 13.26
CA THR A 477 -37.33 -20.20 12.28
C THR A 477 -37.04 -19.42 11.00
N SER A 478 -37.39 -18.12 10.96
CA SER A 478 -37.21 -17.29 9.78
C SER A 478 -37.08 -15.80 10.11
N LEU A 479 -36.14 -15.10 9.48
CA LEU A 479 -35.99 -13.65 9.57
C LEU A 479 -36.50 -13.00 8.27
N LYS A 480 -37.61 -12.25 8.36
CA LYS A 480 -38.09 -11.42 7.27
C LYS A 480 -37.15 -10.22 7.05
N ILE A 481 -36.83 -9.95 5.78
CA ILE A 481 -36.06 -8.79 5.32
C ILE A 481 -36.94 -8.01 4.32
N ASP A 482 -37.37 -6.81 4.70
CA ASP A 482 -38.30 -5.96 3.93
C ASP A 482 -37.86 -4.48 3.86
N THR A 483 -36.71 -4.17 4.43
CA THR A 483 -36.12 -2.85 4.61
C THR A 483 -34.60 -2.97 4.65
N THR A 484 -33.88 -1.90 4.30
CA THR A 484 -32.40 -1.89 4.29
C THR A 484 -31.84 -2.39 5.62
N THR A 485 -31.12 -3.51 5.57
CA THR A 485 -30.69 -4.28 6.75
C THR A 485 -29.28 -4.79 6.54
N VAL A 486 -28.38 -4.47 7.46
CA VAL A 486 -27.14 -5.23 7.66
C VAL A 486 -27.37 -6.32 8.69
N LEU A 487 -26.85 -7.52 8.41
CA LEU A 487 -26.98 -8.71 9.25
C LEU A 487 -25.60 -9.35 9.40
N ARG A 488 -25.21 -9.69 10.64
CA ARG A 488 -23.97 -10.41 10.94
C ARG A 488 -24.29 -11.66 11.74
N CYS A 489 -23.94 -12.84 11.24
CA CYS A 489 -24.31 -14.14 11.81
C CYS A 489 -23.09 -15.04 12.01
N ALA A 490 -23.09 -15.84 13.08
CA ALA A 490 -22.12 -16.92 13.30
C ALA A 490 -22.74 -18.06 14.14
N THR A 491 -22.18 -19.26 14.08
CA THR A 491 -22.53 -20.40 14.95
C THR A 491 -21.80 -20.33 16.28
N PHE A 492 -22.47 -20.71 17.37
CA PHE A 492 -21.95 -20.68 18.74
C PHE A 492 -22.25 -21.97 19.51
N GLU A 493 -21.73 -23.10 19.01
CA GLU A 493 -21.84 -24.40 19.69
C GLU A 493 -21.01 -24.44 20.98
N ASN A 494 -21.57 -25.03 22.04
CA ASN A 494 -20.88 -25.23 23.30
C ASN A 494 -19.63 -26.13 23.17
N GLY A 495 -18.45 -25.57 23.46
CA GLY A 495 -17.17 -26.28 23.39
C GLY A 495 -16.50 -26.27 22.01
N ALA A 496 -17.02 -25.51 21.04
CA ALA A 496 -16.35 -25.19 19.78
C ALA A 496 -15.95 -23.71 19.73
N VAL A 497 -14.97 -23.37 18.90
CA VAL A 497 -14.73 -21.96 18.56
C VAL A 497 -15.90 -21.38 17.75
N PRO A 498 -16.23 -20.09 17.88
CA PRO A 498 -17.27 -19.46 17.07
C PRO A 498 -17.05 -19.62 15.56
N GLY A 499 -18.15 -19.80 14.82
CA GLY A 499 -18.12 -19.86 13.36
C GLY A 499 -17.65 -18.56 12.71
N ASN A 500 -17.16 -18.66 11.47
CA ASN A 500 -16.81 -17.50 10.66
C ASN A 500 -18.03 -16.57 10.50
N VAL A 501 -17.84 -15.27 10.79
CA VAL A 501 -18.93 -14.29 10.74
C VAL A 501 -19.37 -14.06 9.29
N ILE A 502 -20.57 -14.54 8.96
CA ILE A 502 -21.28 -14.22 7.72
C ILE A 502 -21.77 -12.78 7.82
N ASN A 503 -21.34 -11.94 6.88
CA ASN A 503 -21.77 -10.55 6.77
C ASN A 503 -22.70 -10.42 5.55
N ARG A 504 -23.78 -9.66 5.70
CA ARG A 504 -24.72 -9.33 4.62
C ARG A 504 -25.23 -7.90 4.73
N THR A 505 -25.30 -7.22 3.59
CA THR A 505 -25.88 -5.88 3.44
C THR A 505 -26.97 -5.92 2.37
N TYR A 506 -28.23 -5.85 2.80
CA TYR A 506 -29.39 -5.79 1.92
C TYR A 506 -29.89 -4.35 1.82
N VAL A 507 -30.01 -3.80 0.61
CA VAL A 507 -30.44 -2.41 0.36
C VAL A 507 -31.73 -2.41 -0.45
N PHE A 508 -32.73 -1.65 -0.01
CA PHE A 508 -34.05 -1.54 -0.68
C PHE A 508 -34.13 -0.25 -1.51
N GLU A 509 -33.25 -0.17 -2.51
CA GLU A 509 -33.08 0.96 -3.43
C GLU A 509 -32.68 0.43 -4.82
N ASP A 510 -32.68 1.29 -5.84
CA ASP A 510 -32.10 0.96 -7.15
C ASP A 510 -30.57 0.81 -7.08
N GLN A 511 -30.01 -0.10 -7.88
CA GLN A 511 -28.57 -0.34 -7.93
C GLN A 511 -27.83 0.79 -8.69
N PRO A 512 -26.76 1.38 -8.12
CA PRO A 512 -25.95 2.38 -8.80
C PRO A 512 -25.32 1.90 -10.11
N THR A 513 -25.04 2.84 -11.02
CA THR A 513 -24.36 2.60 -12.32
C THR A 513 -22.85 2.35 -12.18
N VAL A 514 -22.32 2.34 -10.96
CA VAL A 514 -20.91 2.06 -10.62
C VAL A 514 -20.84 1.01 -9.51
N ALA A 515 -19.65 0.46 -9.25
CA ALA A 515 -19.47 -0.50 -8.18
C ALA A 515 -19.94 0.06 -6.82
N SER A 516 -20.68 -0.76 -6.08
CA SER A 516 -21.09 -0.46 -4.71
C SER A 516 -20.17 -1.16 -3.73
N VAL A 517 -19.77 -0.46 -2.67
CA VAL A 517 -18.87 -0.97 -1.64
C VAL A 517 -19.59 -0.93 -0.31
N PHE A 518 -19.89 -2.11 0.24
CA PHE A 518 -20.53 -2.26 1.55
C PHE A 518 -19.43 -2.46 2.60
N ILE A 519 -19.41 -1.63 3.64
CA ILE A 519 -18.47 -1.75 4.75
C ILE A 519 -19.27 -1.97 6.04
N THR A 520 -18.97 -3.08 6.71
CA THR A 520 -19.65 -3.53 7.92
C THR A 520 -18.66 -3.62 9.08
N GLY A 521 -18.88 -2.84 10.13
CA GLY A 521 -17.98 -2.74 11.28
C GLY A 521 -18.67 -2.23 12.54
N ASP A 522 -18.08 -2.49 13.71
CA ASP A 522 -18.65 -2.14 15.01
C ASP A 522 -19.07 -0.65 15.07
N PRO A 523 -20.38 -0.35 15.23
CA PRO A 523 -20.88 1.03 15.21
C PRO A 523 -20.25 1.92 16.28
N LEU A 524 -19.81 1.36 17.42
CA LEU A 524 -19.13 2.12 18.46
C LEU A 524 -17.70 2.47 18.03
N GLN A 525 -16.96 1.50 17.48
CA GLN A 525 -15.60 1.74 16.98
C GLN A 525 -15.56 2.70 15.78
N MET A 526 -16.64 2.78 15.01
CA MET A 526 -16.78 3.72 13.89
C MET A 526 -17.30 5.09 14.32
N PHE A 527 -18.38 5.15 15.11
CA PHE A 527 -19.21 6.35 15.26
C PHE A 527 -19.57 6.72 16.71
N HIS A 528 -19.03 6.07 17.74
CA HIS A 528 -19.21 6.54 19.13
C HIS A 528 -18.65 7.98 19.28
N ALA A 529 -19.38 8.87 19.93
CA ALA A 529 -19.05 10.30 19.96
C ALA A 529 -17.62 10.59 20.46
N ASP A 530 -17.19 9.89 21.51
CA ASP A 530 -15.91 10.17 22.18
C ASP A 530 -14.74 9.34 21.63
N SER A 531 -15.01 8.21 20.97
CA SER A 531 -14.00 7.16 20.68
C SER A 531 -14.14 6.47 19.32
N GLY A 532 -15.17 6.82 18.55
CA GLY A 532 -15.40 6.33 17.20
C GLY A 532 -14.44 6.95 16.20
N LEU A 533 -13.91 6.15 15.30
CA LEU A 533 -12.87 6.51 14.33
C LEU A 533 -13.22 7.71 13.44
N PHE A 534 -14.51 7.96 13.17
CA PHE A 534 -14.97 9.08 12.35
C PHE A 534 -15.22 10.37 13.16
N MET A 535 -15.15 10.32 14.50
CA MET A 535 -15.71 11.32 15.42
C MET A 535 -14.62 12.12 16.16
N ASN A 536 -14.81 13.45 16.23
CA ASN A 536 -13.96 14.36 17.00
C ASN A 536 -12.45 14.14 16.72
N GLU A 537 -11.58 14.27 17.71
CA GLU A 537 -10.12 14.20 17.48
C GLU A 537 -9.62 12.79 17.12
N ASN A 538 -10.44 11.74 17.29
CA ASN A 538 -10.07 10.36 16.95
C ASN A 538 -9.66 10.16 15.49
N PHE A 539 -10.18 10.98 14.56
CA PHE A 539 -9.81 10.86 13.15
C PHE A 539 -8.39 11.35 12.84
N TRP A 540 -7.70 12.00 13.76
CA TRP A 540 -6.27 12.37 13.63
C TRP A 540 -5.32 11.23 13.94
N GLY A 541 -5.68 10.30 14.83
CA GLY A 541 -4.87 9.14 15.14
C GLY A 541 -4.84 8.12 13.99
N ASP A 542 -3.77 7.34 13.90
CA ASP A 542 -3.63 6.24 12.93
C ASP A 542 -4.28 4.93 13.45
N LYS A 543 -5.49 5.07 14.01
CA LYS A 543 -6.30 3.97 14.54
C LYS A 543 -6.90 3.14 13.40
N GLU A 544 -6.59 1.85 13.40
CA GLU A 544 -7.11 0.87 12.44
C GLU A 544 -8.10 -0.09 13.13
N ILE A 545 -9.33 -0.20 12.62
CA ILE A 545 -10.41 -1.01 13.19
C ILE A 545 -10.80 -2.18 12.27
N PRO A 546 -11.24 -3.34 12.80
CA PRO A 546 -11.74 -4.46 12.00
C PRO A 546 -13.05 -4.12 11.29
N VAL A 547 -13.12 -4.38 9.99
CA VAL A 547 -14.35 -4.36 9.19
C VAL A 547 -14.43 -5.60 8.29
N ASN A 548 -15.64 -5.97 7.88
CA ASN A 548 -15.84 -6.70 6.63
C ASN A 548 -16.11 -5.68 5.51
N ILE A 549 -15.56 -5.93 4.33
CA ILE A 549 -15.77 -5.13 3.12
C ILE A 549 -16.20 -6.03 1.97
N GLU A 550 -17.28 -5.62 1.30
CA GLU A 550 -17.81 -6.27 0.10
C GLU A 550 -17.79 -5.29 -1.06
N LEU A 551 -17.45 -5.76 -2.26
CA LEU A 551 -17.59 -4.97 -3.50
C LEU A 551 -18.55 -5.67 -4.44
N LEU A 552 -19.63 -4.99 -4.81
CA LEU A 552 -20.61 -5.42 -5.79
C LEU A 552 -20.42 -4.63 -7.09
N GLU A 553 -20.11 -5.32 -8.18
CA GLU A 553 -19.93 -4.68 -9.49
C GLU A 553 -21.26 -4.18 -10.08
N ALA A 554 -21.18 -3.19 -10.98
CA ALA A 554 -22.36 -2.57 -11.58
C ALA A 554 -23.22 -3.61 -12.32
N GLY A 555 -24.53 -3.62 -12.02
CA GLY A 555 -25.50 -4.58 -12.57
C GLY A 555 -25.35 -6.04 -12.10
N GLN A 556 -24.39 -6.35 -11.21
CA GLN A 556 -24.20 -7.71 -10.69
C GLN A 556 -25.06 -7.98 -9.45
N LYS A 557 -25.34 -9.27 -9.19
CA LYS A 557 -26.11 -9.78 -8.04
C LYS A 557 -25.27 -10.63 -7.06
N VAL A 558 -23.96 -10.64 -7.23
CA VAL A 558 -22.98 -11.37 -6.41
C VAL A 558 -21.80 -10.45 -6.18
N SER A 559 -21.38 -10.27 -4.92
CA SER A 559 -20.19 -9.49 -4.59
C SER A 559 -18.96 -10.11 -5.27
N GLY A 560 -18.14 -9.30 -5.95
CA GLY A 560 -16.87 -9.74 -6.54
C GLY A 560 -15.85 -10.20 -5.49
N PHE A 561 -15.96 -9.67 -4.27
CA PHE A 561 -15.37 -10.24 -3.06
C PHE A 561 -16.19 -9.83 -1.82
N SER A 562 -16.04 -10.59 -0.73
CA SER A 562 -16.36 -10.20 0.65
C SER A 562 -15.20 -10.66 1.52
N GLU A 563 -14.53 -9.73 2.20
CA GLU A 563 -13.27 -9.96 2.90
C GLU A 563 -13.19 -9.17 4.20
N ASN A 564 -12.49 -9.70 5.20
CA ASN A 564 -12.19 -8.97 6.42
C ASN A 564 -10.90 -8.16 6.25
N ALA A 565 -10.91 -6.90 6.69
CA ALA A 565 -9.82 -5.95 6.53
C ALA A 565 -9.74 -4.97 7.71
N GLY A 566 -8.63 -4.23 7.78
CA GLY A 566 -8.49 -3.06 8.64
C GLY A 566 -8.95 -1.81 7.91
N LEU A 567 -9.74 -0.97 8.58
CA LEU A 567 -10.13 0.36 8.10
C LEU A 567 -9.45 1.43 8.97
N ALA A 568 -8.80 2.40 8.33
CA ALA A 568 -8.24 3.59 8.96
C ALA A 568 -8.64 4.86 8.20
N ILE A 569 -8.69 6.02 8.86
CA ILE A 569 -8.88 7.30 8.17
C ILE A 569 -7.62 7.65 7.37
N SER A 570 -7.79 8.12 6.13
CA SER A 570 -6.69 8.50 5.23
C SER A 570 -6.73 10.00 4.91
N GLY A 571 -5.54 10.60 4.79
CA GLY A 571 -5.34 12.00 4.39
C GLY A 571 -4.63 12.83 5.46
N ASN A 572 -4.58 14.14 5.24
CA ASN A 572 -4.04 15.12 6.20
C ASN A 572 -5.15 16.12 6.60
N ALA A 573 -5.13 17.37 6.16
CA ALA A 573 -6.18 18.36 6.43
C ALA A 573 -7.60 17.85 6.09
N THR A 574 -7.70 17.01 5.06
CA THR A 574 -8.93 16.36 4.61
C THR A 574 -9.56 15.39 5.62
N ARG A 575 -8.85 14.99 6.68
CA ARG A 575 -9.40 14.22 7.82
C ARG A 575 -10.53 14.99 8.53
N THR A 576 -10.55 16.33 8.43
CA THR A 576 -11.57 17.19 9.06
C THR A 576 -12.95 17.15 8.38
N TRP A 577 -13.03 16.90 7.06
CA TRP A 577 -14.30 16.90 6.32
C TRP A 577 -15.32 15.90 6.88
N ALA A 578 -16.61 16.17 6.73
CA ALA A 578 -17.67 15.28 7.22
C ALA A 578 -17.64 13.90 6.52
N LYS A 579 -17.41 13.89 5.20
CA LYS A 579 -17.13 12.70 4.41
C LYS A 579 -15.63 12.39 4.48
N LYS A 580 -15.22 11.35 5.21
CA LYS A 580 -13.81 10.96 5.35
C LYS A 580 -13.31 10.22 4.11
N SER A 581 -12.01 10.33 3.81
CA SER A 581 -11.29 9.31 3.03
C SER A 581 -10.86 8.17 3.96
N VAL A 582 -10.86 6.93 3.48
CA VAL A 582 -10.37 5.76 4.25
C VAL A 582 -9.37 4.92 3.46
N GLU A 583 -8.45 4.26 4.17
CA GLU A 583 -7.58 3.19 3.68
C GLU A 583 -8.14 1.84 4.16
N ILE A 584 -8.28 0.89 3.25
CA ILE A 584 -8.65 -0.51 3.52
C ILE A 584 -7.39 -1.36 3.39
N THR A 585 -6.94 -2.00 4.47
CA THR A 585 -5.69 -2.78 4.51
C THR A 585 -5.93 -4.24 4.87
N PHE A 586 -5.44 -5.15 4.04
CA PHE A 586 -5.54 -6.59 4.22
C PHE A 586 -4.37 -7.09 5.09
N ARG A 587 -4.66 -7.82 6.17
CA ARG A 587 -3.68 -8.28 7.16
C ARG A 587 -4.10 -9.62 7.75
N GLU A 588 -3.12 -10.40 8.19
CA GLU A 588 -3.35 -11.76 8.72
C GLU A 588 -4.20 -11.77 10.00
N LYS A 589 -4.11 -10.72 10.83
CA LYS A 589 -5.01 -10.49 11.97
C LYS A 589 -6.49 -10.27 11.63
N TYR A 590 -6.84 -10.17 10.34
CA TYR A 590 -8.22 -10.05 9.86
C TYR A 590 -8.63 -11.21 8.94
N GLY A 591 -7.67 -11.80 8.23
CA GLY A 591 -7.87 -12.94 7.35
C GLY A 591 -6.79 -12.99 6.28
N LYS A 592 -7.10 -12.53 5.07
CA LYS A 592 -6.13 -12.48 3.97
C LYS A 592 -5.12 -11.35 4.18
N ASN A 593 -3.85 -11.59 3.81
CA ASN A 593 -2.76 -10.59 3.88
C ASN A 593 -2.65 -9.68 2.64
N LYS A 594 -3.58 -9.84 1.71
CA LYS A 594 -3.76 -9.14 0.43
C LYS A 594 -5.15 -9.46 -0.11
N LEU A 595 -5.67 -8.62 -0.99
CA LEU A 595 -6.78 -8.95 -1.86
C LEU A 595 -6.24 -9.50 -3.19
N ASP A 596 -6.73 -10.67 -3.61
CA ASP A 596 -6.49 -11.24 -4.94
C ASP A 596 -7.74 -11.01 -5.83
N TYR A 597 -7.90 -9.80 -6.36
CA TYR A 597 -9.06 -9.35 -7.15
C TYR A 597 -8.69 -8.19 -8.09
N VAL A 598 -9.34 -8.08 -9.25
CA VAL A 598 -9.14 -6.99 -10.23
C VAL A 598 -9.97 -5.77 -9.83
N LEU A 599 -9.40 -4.88 -9.01
CA LEU A 599 -10.08 -3.64 -8.58
C LEU A 599 -10.36 -2.68 -9.75
N PHE A 600 -9.51 -2.68 -10.78
CA PHE A 600 -9.58 -1.77 -11.93
C PHE A 600 -9.71 -2.60 -13.22
N PRO A 601 -10.93 -2.78 -13.77
CA PRO A 601 -11.16 -3.64 -14.94
C PRO A 601 -10.38 -3.27 -16.20
N GLU A 602 -9.93 -2.02 -16.31
CA GLU A 602 -9.09 -1.51 -17.40
C GLU A 602 -7.61 -1.97 -17.30
N PHE A 603 -7.20 -2.47 -16.13
CA PHE A 603 -5.84 -2.91 -15.83
C PHE A 603 -5.87 -4.35 -15.24
N PRO A 604 -6.33 -5.36 -16.00
CA PRO A 604 -6.67 -6.70 -15.49
C PRO A 604 -5.51 -7.49 -14.87
N ASP A 605 -4.26 -7.10 -15.16
CA ASP A 605 -3.08 -7.69 -14.53
C ASP A 605 -2.87 -7.21 -13.08
N LEU A 606 -3.38 -6.02 -12.73
CA LEU A 606 -3.34 -5.46 -11.38
C LEU A 606 -4.40 -6.14 -10.49
N LYS A 607 -4.03 -7.31 -9.97
CA LYS A 607 -4.92 -8.22 -9.24
C LYS A 607 -4.46 -8.60 -7.82
N LYS A 608 -3.46 -7.90 -7.26
CA LYS A 608 -2.86 -8.20 -5.93
C LYS A 608 -2.67 -6.91 -5.13
N PHE A 609 -3.47 -6.68 -4.07
CA PHE A 609 -3.43 -5.44 -3.31
C PHE A 609 -3.24 -5.67 -1.81
N LYS A 610 -2.19 -5.10 -1.20
CA LYS A 610 -2.07 -5.03 0.28
C LYS A 610 -3.08 -4.06 0.89
N SER A 611 -3.34 -2.95 0.20
CA SER A 611 -4.38 -1.99 0.56
C SER A 611 -4.90 -1.22 -0.66
N PHE A 612 -6.04 -0.57 -0.50
CA PHE A 612 -6.55 0.45 -1.41
C PHE A 612 -7.26 1.55 -0.63
N LYS A 613 -7.53 2.69 -1.28
CA LYS A 613 -8.22 3.84 -0.69
C LYS A 613 -9.63 3.99 -1.26
N LEU A 614 -10.54 4.46 -0.41
CA LEU A 614 -11.82 5.06 -0.81
C LEU A 614 -11.71 6.57 -0.55
N ARG A 615 -11.37 7.33 -1.59
CA ARG A 615 -11.06 8.77 -1.48
C ARG A 615 -12.30 9.64 -1.68
N ASN A 616 -12.51 10.59 -0.78
CA ASN A 616 -13.60 11.59 -0.74
C ASN A 616 -13.41 12.79 -1.72
N ASN A 617 -12.60 12.63 -2.76
CA ASN A 617 -12.07 13.67 -3.66
C ASN A 617 -10.98 14.59 -3.05
N GLY A 618 -10.57 14.40 -1.79
CA GLY A 618 -9.48 15.18 -1.17
C GLY A 618 -9.90 16.62 -0.84
N ASN A 619 -9.07 17.60 -1.19
CA ASN A 619 -9.39 19.02 -1.02
C ASN A 619 -10.55 19.47 -1.93
N ASN A 620 -10.82 18.73 -3.01
CA ASN A 620 -11.87 19.06 -3.98
C ASN A 620 -13.25 18.54 -3.61
N TYR A 621 -13.43 18.02 -2.39
CA TYR A 621 -14.70 17.49 -1.85
C TYR A 621 -15.93 18.40 -2.10
N HIS A 622 -15.75 19.73 -2.07
CA HIS A 622 -16.81 20.73 -2.34
C HIS A 622 -16.80 21.33 -3.76
N PHE A 623 -15.85 20.92 -4.61
CA PHE A 623 -15.52 21.59 -5.87
C PHE A 623 -15.63 20.68 -7.11
N ASP A 624 -15.13 19.44 -7.07
CA ASP A 624 -15.27 18.49 -8.18
C ASP A 624 -15.20 17.02 -7.72
N TYR A 625 -15.39 16.08 -8.65
CA TYR A 625 -15.30 14.64 -8.42
C TYR A 625 -14.10 13.94 -9.05
N ILE A 626 -13.45 14.58 -10.03
CA ILE A 626 -12.62 13.88 -11.02
C ILE A 626 -11.19 14.40 -11.13
N ARG A 627 -10.87 15.60 -10.64
CA ARG A 627 -9.64 16.32 -11.02
C ARG A 627 -8.36 15.58 -10.64
N ASP A 628 -8.26 15.06 -9.42
CA ASP A 628 -7.11 14.23 -9.02
C ASP A 628 -6.96 12.96 -9.87
N MET A 629 -8.08 12.34 -10.25
CA MET A 629 -8.08 11.12 -11.07
C MET A 629 -7.76 11.44 -12.53
N LEU A 630 -8.20 12.58 -13.05
CA LEU A 630 -7.87 13.10 -14.39
C LEU A 630 -6.38 13.48 -14.47
N ALA A 631 -5.92 14.34 -13.56
CA ALA A 631 -4.58 14.92 -13.56
C ALA A 631 -3.47 13.88 -13.31
N SER A 632 -3.74 12.83 -12.53
CA SER A 632 -2.85 11.68 -12.43
C SER A 632 -2.95 10.75 -13.66
N SER A 633 -4.16 10.37 -14.10
CA SER A 633 -4.29 9.34 -15.16
C SER A 633 -3.98 9.80 -16.58
N ILE A 634 -3.78 11.10 -16.87
CA ILE A 634 -3.15 11.50 -18.15
C ILE A 634 -1.75 10.91 -18.34
N THR A 635 -1.09 10.42 -17.28
CA THR A 635 0.24 9.79 -17.34
C THR A 635 0.27 8.32 -17.78
N GLU A 636 -0.90 7.72 -18.03
CA GLU A 636 -1.07 6.33 -18.47
C GLU A 636 -0.15 5.96 -19.65
N GLY A 637 0.66 4.92 -19.48
CA GLY A 637 1.63 4.47 -20.50
C GLY A 637 2.95 5.25 -20.59
N LEU A 638 3.09 6.41 -19.96
CA LEU A 638 4.32 7.25 -20.03
C LEU A 638 5.48 6.77 -19.13
N GLY A 639 5.39 5.57 -18.55
CA GLY A 639 6.42 5.04 -17.62
C GLY A 639 6.42 5.68 -16.22
N ILE A 640 5.41 6.49 -15.91
CA ILE A 640 5.19 7.13 -14.61
C ILE A 640 4.40 6.19 -13.70
N ASP A 641 4.72 6.19 -12.41
CA ASP A 641 3.91 5.55 -11.38
C ASP A 641 2.90 6.54 -10.81
N TYR A 642 1.63 6.17 -10.84
CA TYR A 642 0.52 6.97 -10.33
C TYR A 642 -0.55 6.03 -9.76
N GLN A 643 -1.43 6.56 -8.91
CA GLN A 643 -2.57 5.80 -8.41
C GLN A 643 -3.60 5.60 -9.55
N HIS A 644 -3.90 4.36 -9.93
CA HIS A 644 -5.10 4.07 -10.75
C HIS A 644 -6.38 4.38 -9.95
N GLY A 645 -7.53 4.48 -10.62
CA GLY A 645 -8.77 4.81 -9.94
C GLY A 645 -10.05 4.56 -10.74
N ARG A 646 -11.17 4.47 -10.01
CA ARG A 646 -12.55 4.40 -10.54
C ARG A 646 -13.53 4.91 -9.49
N ALA A 647 -14.70 5.37 -9.92
CA ALA A 647 -15.78 5.75 -9.00
C ALA A 647 -16.48 4.54 -8.36
N SER A 648 -17.06 4.75 -7.17
CA SER A 648 -17.86 3.78 -6.42
C SER A 648 -18.86 4.47 -5.49
N ILE A 649 -19.92 3.77 -5.10
CA ILE A 649 -20.84 4.21 -4.04
C ILE A 649 -20.55 3.43 -2.77
N VAL A 650 -20.22 4.15 -1.68
CA VAL A 650 -19.91 3.52 -0.39
C VAL A 650 -21.12 3.56 0.55
N PHE A 651 -21.37 2.43 1.22
CA PHE A 651 -22.30 2.32 2.32
C PHE A 651 -21.57 1.86 3.60
N TYR A 652 -21.81 2.52 4.73
CA TYR A 652 -21.29 2.11 6.04
C TYR A 652 -22.44 1.58 6.90
N ASN A 653 -22.38 0.32 7.32
CA ASN A 653 -23.45 -0.38 8.06
C ASN A 653 -24.85 -0.22 7.41
N GLY A 654 -24.90 -0.16 6.08
CA GLY A 654 -26.12 0.02 5.27
C GLY A 654 -26.51 1.47 5.00
N GLU A 655 -25.84 2.46 5.59
CA GLU A 655 -26.12 3.89 5.34
C GLU A 655 -25.34 4.41 4.12
N TYR A 656 -26.03 5.05 3.18
CA TYR A 656 -25.42 5.67 1.99
C TYR A 656 -24.49 6.85 2.35
N TYR A 657 -23.21 6.73 2.00
CA TYR A 657 -22.22 7.81 2.05
C TYR A 657 -21.82 8.31 0.65
N GLY A 658 -22.25 7.64 -0.43
CA GLY A 658 -22.14 8.14 -1.80
C GLY A 658 -20.75 8.06 -2.42
N ILE A 659 -20.52 8.91 -3.43
CA ILE A 659 -19.42 8.81 -4.40
C ILE A 659 -18.04 8.90 -3.71
N HIS A 660 -17.31 7.78 -3.67
CA HIS A 660 -15.88 7.75 -3.37
C HIS A 660 -15.13 7.15 -4.56
N ASN A 661 -13.92 7.63 -4.78
CA ASN A 661 -13.04 7.01 -5.77
C ASN A 661 -12.29 5.85 -5.10
N ILE A 662 -12.46 4.62 -5.60
CA ILE A 662 -11.51 3.53 -5.36
C ILE A 662 -10.20 3.97 -6.00
N ARG A 663 -9.11 4.01 -5.23
CA ARG A 663 -7.77 4.39 -5.69
C ARG A 663 -6.76 3.38 -5.16
N GLU A 664 -5.71 3.09 -5.91
CA GLU A 664 -4.54 2.42 -5.34
C GLU A 664 -3.93 3.25 -4.21
N SER A 665 -3.22 2.61 -3.29
CA SER A 665 -2.56 3.32 -2.19
C SER A 665 -1.24 3.94 -2.61
N SER A 666 -1.03 5.23 -2.28
CA SER A 666 0.20 5.99 -2.55
C SER A 666 1.25 5.89 -1.43
N ASN A 667 1.41 4.68 -0.89
CA ASN A 667 2.35 4.31 0.17
C ASN A 667 3.09 3.02 -0.25
N LYS A 668 3.82 2.38 0.68
CA LYS A 668 4.62 1.17 0.39
C LYS A 668 3.82 -0.05 -0.11
N ASN A 669 2.49 -0.03 -0.02
CA ASN A 669 1.62 -1.11 -0.48
C ASN A 669 1.34 -1.09 -1.99
N TYR A 670 1.70 -0.02 -2.71
CA TYR A 670 1.50 0.12 -4.16
C TYR A 670 2.16 -1.01 -4.98
N TYR A 671 3.42 -1.30 -4.65
CA TYR A 671 4.34 -2.00 -5.55
C TYR A 671 4.02 -3.50 -5.69
N LEU A 672 3.18 -4.07 -4.83
CA LEU A 672 2.76 -5.47 -4.95
C LEU A 672 1.94 -5.71 -6.23
N ALA A 673 1.06 -4.79 -6.61
CA ALA A 673 0.12 -4.99 -7.73
C ALA A 673 0.85 -5.03 -9.08
N LYS A 674 1.78 -4.08 -9.27
CA LYS A 674 2.47 -3.81 -10.54
C LYS A 674 3.86 -4.45 -10.66
N TYR A 675 4.58 -4.58 -9.54
CA TYR A 675 5.97 -5.06 -9.51
C TYR A 675 6.16 -6.37 -8.74
N ASN A 676 5.11 -6.86 -8.05
CA ASN A 676 5.21 -8.00 -7.13
C ASN A 676 6.31 -7.81 -6.06
N LEU A 677 6.47 -6.57 -5.59
CA LEU A 677 7.36 -6.21 -4.48
C LEU A 677 6.52 -5.90 -3.24
N ASP A 678 6.82 -6.55 -2.12
CA ASP A 678 6.25 -6.19 -0.83
C ASP A 678 6.89 -4.90 -0.27
N GLY A 679 6.20 -4.25 0.68
CA GLY A 679 6.52 -2.89 1.14
C GLY A 679 7.78 -2.72 1.99
N ASP A 680 8.61 -3.75 2.07
CA ASP A 680 9.98 -3.82 2.64
C ASP A 680 11.04 -4.04 1.54
N GLN A 681 10.63 -4.43 0.34
CA GLN A 681 11.49 -4.64 -0.84
C GLN A 681 11.66 -3.38 -1.71
N VAL A 682 11.35 -2.21 -1.16
CA VAL A 682 11.36 -0.91 -1.85
C VAL A 682 11.99 0.18 -0.98
N ASP A 683 12.76 1.07 -1.60
CA ASP A 683 13.12 2.35 -1.00
C ASP A 683 12.12 3.41 -1.49
N ILE A 684 11.60 4.25 -0.59
CA ILE A 684 10.66 5.34 -0.92
C ILE A 684 11.03 6.58 -0.10
N LEU A 685 11.27 7.70 -0.78
CA LEU A 685 11.62 8.97 -0.16
C LEU A 685 10.56 10.05 -0.41
N ASN A 686 10.44 10.99 0.54
CA ASN A 686 9.60 12.18 0.42
C ASN A 686 10.26 13.28 -0.45
N SER A 687 9.64 14.45 -0.55
CA SER A 687 10.18 15.62 -1.26
C SER A 687 11.56 16.06 -0.74
N SER A 688 11.78 16.05 0.58
CA SER A 688 13.07 16.33 1.26
C SER A 688 14.16 15.25 1.06
N ALA A 689 13.84 14.17 0.34
CA ALA A 689 14.66 12.96 0.21
C ALA A 689 15.01 12.33 1.58
N GLU A 690 14.04 12.28 2.48
CA GLU A 690 14.04 11.53 3.74
C GLU A 690 13.27 10.21 3.52
N SER A 691 13.65 9.15 4.24
CA SER A 691 13.03 7.83 4.06
C SER A 691 11.62 7.76 4.64
N ILE A 692 10.65 7.41 3.79
CA ILE A 692 9.33 6.90 4.19
C ILE A 692 9.44 5.39 4.48
N THR A 693 10.25 4.68 3.69
CA THR A 693 10.70 3.31 3.96
C THR A 693 11.96 3.00 3.15
N GLY A 694 12.78 2.05 3.62
CA GLY A 694 14.08 1.74 3.01
C GLY A 694 15.16 2.80 3.25
N SER A 695 16.14 2.88 2.36
CA SER A 695 17.39 3.64 2.49
C SER A 695 17.48 4.86 1.56
N PRO A 696 17.88 6.05 2.06
CA PRO A 696 18.09 7.24 1.23
C PRO A 696 19.51 7.35 0.63
N VAL A 697 20.45 6.46 1.02
CA VAL A 697 21.89 6.62 0.81
C VAL A 697 22.25 6.85 -0.67
N ASP A 698 21.77 5.96 -1.55
CA ASP A 698 22.12 6.00 -2.97
C ASP A 698 21.49 7.22 -3.69
N PHE A 699 20.32 7.70 -3.24
CA PHE A 699 19.72 8.93 -3.78
C PHE A 699 20.51 10.18 -3.36
N ILE A 700 21.07 10.19 -2.15
CA ILE A 700 21.96 11.27 -1.68
C ILE A 700 23.27 11.24 -2.47
N ALA A 701 23.83 10.06 -2.75
CA ALA A 701 25.01 9.92 -3.61
C ALA A 701 24.76 10.46 -5.04
N LEU A 702 23.64 10.08 -5.65
CA LEU A 702 23.18 10.62 -6.94
C LEU A 702 23.00 12.15 -6.92
N THR A 703 22.37 12.69 -5.88
CA THR A 703 22.22 14.14 -5.69
C THR A 703 23.59 14.83 -5.62
N ASN A 704 24.54 14.27 -4.88
CA ASN A 704 25.90 14.81 -4.76
C ASN A 704 26.67 14.74 -6.08
N PHE A 705 26.49 13.68 -6.89
CA PHE A 705 27.07 13.57 -8.23
C PHE A 705 26.56 14.71 -9.14
N LEU A 706 25.23 14.89 -9.19
CA LEU A 706 24.58 15.95 -10.00
C LEU A 706 25.06 17.36 -9.62
N LEU A 707 25.30 17.62 -8.33
CA LEU A 707 25.76 18.93 -7.82
C LEU A 707 27.26 19.18 -8.00
N THR A 708 28.09 18.15 -8.12
CA THR A 708 29.56 18.27 -8.20
C THR A 708 30.12 18.13 -9.62
N LYS A 709 29.35 17.55 -10.55
CA LYS A 709 29.74 17.34 -11.95
C LYS A 709 29.34 18.48 -12.88
N THR A 710 29.95 18.48 -14.06
CA THR A 710 29.73 19.44 -15.15
C THR A 710 28.52 19.12 -16.03
N MET A 711 28.03 17.86 -16.00
CA MET A 711 26.95 17.34 -16.85
C MET A 711 27.37 17.18 -18.32
N THR A 712 28.50 16.49 -18.55
CA THR A 712 28.82 15.95 -19.88
C THR A 712 27.84 14.83 -20.27
N ASP A 713 27.89 14.36 -21.51
CA ASP A 713 27.01 13.26 -21.95
C ASP A 713 27.32 11.95 -21.20
N GLU A 714 28.58 11.73 -20.79
CA GLU A 714 28.99 10.61 -19.93
C GLU A 714 28.52 10.77 -18.49
N ASP A 715 28.47 12.00 -17.95
CA ASP A 715 27.82 12.28 -16.66
C ASP A 715 26.32 11.93 -16.72
N VAL A 716 25.63 12.33 -17.80
CA VAL A 716 24.19 12.06 -17.99
C VAL A 716 23.92 10.57 -18.20
N ALA A 717 24.78 9.85 -18.93
CA ALA A 717 24.72 8.39 -19.04
C ALA A 717 24.86 7.71 -17.67
N THR A 718 25.84 8.14 -16.86
CA THR A 718 26.06 7.67 -15.48
C THR A 718 24.85 7.95 -14.57
N VAL A 719 24.11 9.04 -14.82
CA VAL A 719 22.85 9.34 -14.12
C VAL A 719 21.71 8.41 -14.60
N ASN A 720 21.63 8.11 -15.90
CA ASN A 720 20.60 7.24 -16.48
C ASN A 720 20.70 5.77 -15.99
N GLU A 721 21.88 5.32 -15.57
CA GLU A 721 22.06 4.03 -14.88
C GLU A 721 21.44 4.01 -13.47
N GLN A 722 21.32 5.19 -12.83
CA GLN A 722 20.85 5.35 -11.44
C GLN A 722 19.42 5.86 -11.32
N MET A 723 18.89 6.56 -12.33
CA MET A 723 17.51 7.04 -12.39
C MET A 723 16.95 6.94 -13.81
N ASP A 724 15.68 6.58 -13.92
CA ASP A 724 14.99 6.45 -15.21
C ASP A 724 14.69 7.85 -15.80
N LEU A 725 15.49 8.27 -16.79
CA LEU A 725 15.34 9.59 -17.41
C LEU A 725 14.04 9.74 -18.20
N ASN A 726 13.45 8.65 -18.71
CA ASN A 726 12.13 8.70 -19.37
C ASN A 726 11.05 9.03 -18.34
N ASN A 727 11.00 8.27 -17.23
CA ASN A 727 10.11 8.53 -16.11
C ASN A 727 10.30 9.95 -15.57
N PHE A 728 11.55 10.41 -15.38
CA PHE A 728 11.85 11.74 -14.85
C PHE A 728 11.35 12.89 -15.75
N ILE A 729 11.67 12.84 -17.05
CA ILE A 729 11.25 13.88 -18.01
C ILE A 729 9.73 13.87 -18.16
N ASN A 730 9.12 12.69 -18.27
CA ASN A 730 7.66 12.58 -18.43
C ASN A 730 6.92 13.01 -17.14
N TYR A 731 7.47 12.73 -15.95
CA TYR A 731 6.92 13.19 -14.67
C TYR A 731 6.90 14.71 -14.60
N TYR A 732 8.03 15.36 -14.92
CA TYR A 732 8.06 16.83 -15.00
C TYR A 732 7.09 17.35 -16.06
N ALA A 733 7.01 16.72 -17.23
CA ALA A 733 6.02 17.07 -18.27
C ALA A 733 4.58 17.01 -17.75
N ALA A 734 4.24 16.02 -16.93
CA ALA A 734 2.91 15.84 -16.36
C ALA A 734 2.56 16.95 -15.35
N GLU A 735 3.44 17.25 -14.40
CA GLU A 735 3.22 18.32 -13.41
C GLU A 735 3.20 19.71 -14.09
N ILE A 736 4.04 19.91 -15.13
CA ILE A 736 4.07 21.09 -16.00
C ILE A 736 2.76 21.28 -16.76
N PHE A 737 2.24 20.22 -17.38
CA PHE A 737 0.96 20.26 -18.08
C PHE A 737 -0.18 20.51 -17.10
N ALA A 738 -0.23 19.76 -16.00
CA ALA A 738 -1.24 19.87 -14.95
C ALA A 738 -1.24 21.25 -14.23
N ASN A 739 -0.15 22.02 -14.33
CA ASN A 739 0.09 23.29 -13.63
C ASN A 739 -0.08 23.14 -12.10
N ASN A 740 0.47 22.06 -11.54
CA ASN A 740 0.42 21.77 -10.11
C ASN A 740 1.33 22.75 -9.34
N ARG A 741 0.74 23.59 -8.46
CA ARG A 741 1.47 24.63 -7.70
C ARG A 741 1.56 24.35 -6.19
N ASP A 742 1.23 23.13 -5.75
CA ASP A 742 1.59 22.63 -4.40
C ASP A 742 2.89 21.77 -4.47
N TRP A 743 3.16 21.22 -5.64
CA TRP A 743 4.43 20.62 -6.06
C TRP A 743 5.50 21.70 -6.38
N PRO A 744 6.82 21.44 -6.23
CA PRO A 744 7.49 20.16 -5.93
C PRO A 744 7.88 19.90 -4.46
N GLY A 745 7.70 20.88 -3.58
CA GLY A 745 7.98 20.76 -2.15
C GLY A 745 6.96 19.90 -1.40
N ASN A 746 5.72 19.87 -1.87
CA ASN A 746 4.74 18.83 -1.53
C ASN A 746 4.51 17.88 -2.73
N ASN A 747 3.73 16.82 -2.51
CA ASN A 747 3.18 15.92 -3.54
C ASN A 747 4.20 15.22 -4.46
N ARG A 748 5.49 15.22 -4.06
CA ARG A 748 6.58 14.50 -4.72
C ARG A 748 7.05 13.31 -3.88
N LYS A 749 7.17 12.15 -4.51
CA LYS A 749 7.87 10.97 -4.00
C LYS A 749 8.85 10.44 -5.04
N VAL A 750 9.94 9.83 -4.57
CA VAL A 750 10.83 9.00 -5.40
C VAL A 750 10.96 7.61 -4.80
N TRP A 751 11.08 6.60 -5.65
CA TRP A 751 11.11 5.20 -5.24
C TRP A 751 12.04 4.35 -6.12
N ARG A 752 12.39 3.17 -5.63
CA ARG A 752 12.96 2.04 -6.40
C ARG A 752 12.70 0.71 -5.70
N GLY A 753 12.88 -0.41 -6.40
CA GLY A 753 13.11 -1.70 -5.74
C GLY A 753 14.45 -1.69 -5.02
N SER A 754 14.54 -2.29 -3.83
CA SER A 754 15.77 -2.36 -3.02
C SER A 754 16.59 -3.63 -3.28
N SER A 755 15.94 -4.73 -3.68
CA SER A 755 16.62 -5.99 -4.04
C SER A 755 15.88 -6.74 -5.17
N PRO A 756 16.42 -6.79 -6.40
CA PRO A 756 17.60 -6.02 -6.86
C PRO A 756 17.35 -4.52 -6.85
N LYS A 757 18.40 -3.71 -6.64
CA LYS A 757 18.31 -2.24 -6.71
C LYS A 757 17.94 -1.81 -8.13
N THR A 758 16.78 -1.16 -8.31
CA THR A 758 16.37 -0.59 -9.60
C THR A 758 16.79 0.88 -9.73
N PRO A 759 16.81 1.47 -10.94
CA PRO A 759 16.90 2.92 -11.09
C PRO A 759 15.77 3.64 -10.34
N TRP A 760 16.06 4.82 -9.82
CA TRP A 760 15.08 5.69 -9.14
C TRP A 760 14.02 6.22 -10.12
N LYS A 761 12.77 6.24 -9.65
CA LYS A 761 11.59 6.75 -10.37
C LYS A 761 10.81 7.74 -9.50
N TRP A 762 10.17 8.71 -10.13
CA TRP A 762 9.25 9.67 -9.53
C TRP A 762 7.81 9.14 -9.63
N PHE A 763 7.02 9.41 -8.57
CA PHE A 763 5.63 8.97 -8.42
C PHE A 763 4.69 10.18 -8.34
N MET A 764 3.61 10.19 -9.13
CA MET A 764 2.62 11.26 -9.17
C MET A 764 1.40 10.93 -8.28
N TYR A 765 1.12 11.79 -7.29
CA TYR A 765 -0.01 11.65 -6.35
C TYR A 765 -0.46 13.02 -5.81
N ASP A 766 -1.65 13.08 -5.18
CA ASP A 766 -2.27 14.30 -4.66
C ASP A 766 -2.25 15.46 -5.67
N THR A 767 -2.94 15.23 -6.79
CA THR A 767 -3.02 16.15 -7.94
C THR A 767 -4.30 16.99 -7.91
N ASP A 768 -4.95 17.11 -6.75
CA ASP A 768 -6.20 17.87 -6.61
C ASP A 768 -6.01 19.39 -6.76
N MET A 769 -4.81 19.92 -6.53
CA MET A 769 -4.46 21.34 -6.76
C MET A 769 -4.16 21.73 -8.21
N ALA A 770 -4.32 20.82 -9.17
CA ALA A 770 -3.99 21.02 -10.59
C ALA A 770 -5.14 21.61 -11.45
N PHE A 771 -4.99 21.66 -12.77
CA PHE A 771 -6.08 21.84 -13.76
C PHE A 771 -6.95 23.09 -13.55
N ASP A 772 -6.35 24.21 -13.11
CA ASP A 772 -7.04 25.42 -12.63
C ASP A 772 -7.93 25.16 -11.40
N ASN A 773 -7.34 24.79 -10.27
CA ASN A 773 -8.06 24.63 -8.99
C ASN A 773 -8.22 25.98 -8.26
N SER A 774 -8.98 26.86 -8.90
CA SER A 774 -9.23 28.25 -8.51
C SER A 774 -10.15 28.39 -7.27
N GLN A 775 -9.70 27.91 -6.10
CA GLN A 775 -10.55 27.81 -4.88
C GLN A 775 -10.71 29.11 -4.06
N THR A 776 -9.73 30.03 -4.06
CA THR A 776 -9.79 31.31 -3.32
C THR A 776 -9.01 32.41 -4.04
N ASP A 777 -9.27 33.69 -3.77
CA ASP A 777 -8.70 34.85 -4.49
C ASP A 777 -7.16 35.02 -4.41
N LYS A 778 -6.44 34.13 -3.70
CA LYS A 778 -4.97 34.12 -3.58
C LYS A 778 -4.25 33.62 -4.85
N GLN A 779 -4.88 33.78 -6.02
CA GLN A 779 -4.50 33.15 -7.30
C GLN A 779 -3.44 33.90 -8.12
N GLU A 780 -2.60 34.73 -7.48
CA GLU A 780 -1.37 35.19 -8.12
C GLU A 780 -0.47 33.99 -8.48
N ASN A 781 -0.44 32.94 -7.64
CA ASN A 781 0.48 31.81 -7.73
C ASN A 781 0.21 30.82 -8.88
N LEU A 782 -0.97 30.84 -9.51
CA LEU A 782 -1.28 30.04 -10.71
C LEU A 782 -0.81 30.72 -12.01
N LYS A 783 -0.45 32.01 -11.94
CA LYS A 783 -0.01 32.83 -13.07
C LYS A 783 1.50 32.70 -13.28
N GLY A 784 1.97 33.10 -14.46
CA GLY A 784 3.38 33.04 -14.82
C GLY A 784 3.83 31.67 -15.31
N ASN A 785 4.88 31.67 -16.13
CA ASN A 785 5.35 30.54 -16.89
C ASN A 785 5.80 29.38 -15.97
N ILE A 786 5.27 28.17 -16.18
CA ILE A 786 5.61 27.01 -15.34
C ILE A 786 7.07 26.56 -15.54
N PHE A 787 7.67 26.80 -16.71
CA PHE A 787 9.08 26.47 -16.95
C PHE A 787 10.02 27.42 -16.21
N GLU A 788 9.68 28.71 -16.10
CA GLU A 788 10.41 29.66 -15.24
C GLU A 788 10.33 29.24 -13.77
N PHE A 789 9.16 28.77 -13.31
CA PHE A 789 8.99 28.22 -11.96
C PHE A 789 9.90 26.99 -11.74
N VAL A 790 9.79 25.92 -12.52
CA VAL A 790 10.54 24.66 -12.27
C VAL A 790 12.06 24.77 -12.47
N THR A 791 12.53 25.83 -13.15
CA THR A 791 13.96 26.10 -13.37
C THR A 791 14.52 27.20 -12.47
N ALA A 792 13.68 27.93 -11.72
CA ALA A 792 14.12 29.00 -10.82
C ALA A 792 15.17 28.50 -9.83
N ALA A 793 16.22 29.32 -9.61
CA ALA A 793 17.28 28.96 -8.67
C ALA A 793 16.75 28.82 -7.22
N ASN A 794 15.79 29.67 -6.86
CA ASN A 794 14.94 29.64 -5.67
C ASN A 794 13.72 30.53 -5.95
N SER A 795 12.49 30.09 -5.66
CA SER A 795 11.32 30.99 -5.65
C SER A 795 10.49 30.90 -4.35
N GLY A 796 11.07 30.36 -3.28
CA GLY A 796 10.36 30.06 -2.04
C GLY A 796 9.36 28.91 -2.17
N TRP A 797 8.68 28.56 -1.07
CA TRP A 797 7.77 27.42 -0.99
C TRP A 797 6.64 27.48 -2.05
N PRO A 798 6.31 26.36 -2.73
CA PRO A 798 6.86 25.01 -2.57
C PRO A 798 8.10 24.72 -3.45
N ASN A 799 8.69 25.72 -4.07
CA ASN A 799 9.78 25.59 -5.05
C ASN A 799 11.13 26.08 -4.49
N ASN A 800 11.52 25.48 -3.37
CA ASN A 800 12.86 25.63 -2.81
C ASN A 800 13.91 24.92 -3.70
N PRO A 801 15.19 25.36 -3.67
CA PRO A 801 16.25 24.86 -4.56
C PRO A 801 16.38 23.33 -4.60
N GLU A 802 16.29 22.68 -3.44
CA GLU A 802 16.52 21.26 -3.21
C GLU A 802 15.55 20.33 -3.96
N PHE A 803 14.34 20.81 -4.27
CA PHE A 803 13.31 20.01 -4.93
C PHE A 803 13.48 19.95 -6.45
N THR A 804 13.96 21.05 -7.07
CA THR A 804 14.18 21.15 -8.53
C THR A 804 15.64 20.94 -8.97
N GLN A 805 16.60 20.87 -8.04
CA GLN A 805 18.02 20.78 -8.37
C GLN A 805 18.38 19.66 -9.36
N HIS A 806 17.68 18.52 -9.33
CA HIS A 806 17.88 17.42 -10.29
C HIS A 806 17.64 17.88 -11.74
N LEU A 807 16.52 18.56 -11.99
CA LEU A 807 16.22 19.14 -13.30
C LEU A 807 17.21 20.25 -13.65
N ARG A 808 17.45 21.17 -12.71
CA ARG A 808 18.32 22.34 -12.94
C ARG A 808 19.78 21.99 -13.18
N MET A 809 20.26 20.85 -12.68
CA MET A 809 21.58 20.33 -13.05
C MET A 809 21.54 19.67 -14.42
N LEU A 810 20.61 18.74 -14.67
CA LEU A 810 20.52 18.03 -15.95
C LEU A 810 20.30 18.95 -17.16
N LEU A 811 19.53 20.05 -17.01
CA LEU A 811 19.34 21.07 -18.06
C LEU A 811 20.61 21.87 -18.42
N LYS A 812 21.73 21.69 -17.72
CA LYS A 812 23.05 22.19 -18.16
C LYS A 812 23.60 21.42 -19.37
N ASN A 813 23.18 20.17 -19.55
CA ASN A 813 23.55 19.36 -20.71
C ASN A 813 22.59 19.67 -21.87
N GLU A 814 23.13 20.06 -23.02
CA GLU A 814 22.31 20.47 -24.17
C GLU A 814 21.54 19.29 -24.81
N ASN A 815 22.08 18.07 -24.78
CA ASN A 815 21.39 16.87 -25.28
C ASN A 815 20.21 16.49 -24.37
N PHE A 816 20.38 16.55 -23.05
CA PHE A 816 19.28 16.38 -22.09
C PHE A 816 18.23 17.49 -22.21
N LYS A 817 18.65 18.74 -22.40
CA LYS A 817 17.73 19.88 -22.63
C LYS A 817 16.91 19.67 -23.90
N ALA A 818 17.54 19.22 -24.99
CA ALA A 818 16.86 18.84 -26.22
C ALA A 818 15.92 17.64 -26.02
N ALA A 819 16.29 16.65 -25.20
CA ALA A 819 15.40 15.53 -24.84
C ALA A 819 14.16 16.00 -24.07
N PHE A 820 14.35 16.83 -23.04
CA PHE A 820 13.28 17.41 -22.22
C PHE A 820 12.27 18.19 -23.07
N ILE A 821 12.74 19.11 -23.93
CA ILE A 821 11.88 19.89 -24.83
C ILE A 821 11.13 19.00 -25.81
N ASN A 822 11.82 18.07 -26.48
CA ASN A 822 11.23 17.28 -27.55
C ASN A 822 10.30 16.16 -27.04
N GLN A 823 10.55 15.59 -25.86
CA GLN A 823 9.60 14.66 -25.24
C GLN A 823 8.33 15.39 -24.82
N ILE A 824 8.42 16.59 -24.22
CA ILE A 824 7.23 17.41 -23.93
C ILE A 824 6.45 17.70 -25.23
N ALA A 825 7.14 18.12 -26.29
CA ALA A 825 6.52 18.35 -27.60
C ALA A 825 5.79 17.11 -28.17
N ALA A 826 6.37 15.92 -28.02
CA ALA A 826 5.76 14.65 -28.41
C ALA A 826 4.55 14.27 -27.52
N ILE A 827 4.68 14.34 -26.19
CA ILE A 827 3.60 13.99 -25.25
C ILE A 827 2.37 14.90 -25.45
N LEU A 828 2.59 16.17 -25.81
CA LEU A 828 1.52 17.11 -26.18
C LEU A 828 0.72 16.62 -27.39
N CYS A 829 1.31 15.94 -28.37
CA CYS A 829 0.55 15.28 -29.45
C CYS A 829 0.08 13.86 -29.10
N MET A 830 0.59 13.25 -28.03
CA MET A 830 0.18 11.96 -27.49
C MET A 830 -0.85 12.13 -26.34
N ASN A 831 -0.48 11.84 -25.09
CA ASN A 831 -1.38 11.80 -23.94
C ASN A 831 -2.03 13.15 -23.60
N PHE A 832 -1.30 14.25 -23.79
CA PHE A 832 -1.72 15.59 -23.38
C PHE A 832 -2.37 16.38 -24.54
N SER A 833 -2.86 15.67 -25.58
CA SER A 833 -3.67 16.29 -26.62
C SER A 833 -5.05 16.65 -26.05
N ALA A 834 -5.58 17.82 -26.43
CA ALA A 834 -6.86 18.31 -25.92
C ALA A 834 -8.00 17.28 -26.10
N GLU A 835 -8.05 16.61 -27.27
CA GLU A 835 -8.97 15.51 -27.58
C GLU A 835 -8.94 14.41 -26.50
N ARG A 836 -7.76 13.91 -26.13
CA ARG A 836 -7.61 12.80 -25.18
C ARG A 836 -7.85 13.22 -23.74
N VAL A 837 -7.43 14.42 -23.35
CA VAL A 837 -7.67 14.94 -22.00
C VAL A 837 -9.16 15.22 -21.79
N VAL A 838 -9.86 15.76 -22.80
CA VAL A 838 -11.32 15.94 -22.77
C VAL A 838 -12.06 14.60 -22.79
N ALA A 839 -11.70 13.66 -23.66
CA ALA A 839 -12.32 12.32 -23.68
C ALA A 839 -12.16 11.57 -22.33
N ARG A 840 -10.98 11.70 -21.70
CA ARG A 840 -10.70 11.17 -20.36
C ARG A 840 -11.56 11.85 -19.29
N MET A 841 -11.72 13.18 -19.33
CA MET A 841 -12.60 13.93 -18.45
C MET A 841 -14.08 13.53 -18.61
N GLU A 842 -14.56 13.42 -19.84
CA GLU A 842 -15.97 13.08 -20.15
C GLU A 842 -16.29 11.63 -19.74
N LYS A 843 -15.36 10.69 -19.91
CA LYS A 843 -15.46 9.33 -19.37
C LYS A 843 -15.62 9.33 -17.84
N LEU A 844 -14.84 10.13 -17.11
CA LEU A 844 -14.90 10.18 -15.65
C LEU A 844 -16.19 10.84 -15.12
N ASN A 845 -16.69 11.91 -15.75
CA ASN A 845 -17.97 12.53 -15.38
C ASN A 845 -19.17 11.64 -15.78
N GLY A 846 -19.14 11.03 -16.97
CA GLY A 846 -20.18 10.12 -17.44
C GLY A 846 -20.42 8.95 -16.48
N ALA A 847 -19.36 8.35 -15.94
CA ALA A 847 -19.44 7.25 -14.97
C ALA A 847 -20.25 7.58 -13.71
N ILE A 848 -20.21 8.82 -13.22
CA ILE A 848 -20.84 9.23 -11.95
C ILE A 848 -22.15 10.00 -12.11
N THR A 849 -22.53 10.38 -13.33
CA THR A 849 -23.57 11.40 -13.58
C THR A 849 -24.91 11.09 -12.87
N ALA A 850 -25.32 9.82 -12.83
CA ALA A 850 -26.56 9.39 -12.16
C ALA A 850 -26.57 9.63 -10.63
N GLU A 851 -25.41 9.61 -9.99
CA GLU A 851 -25.24 9.66 -8.53
C GLU A 851 -24.90 11.07 -8.00
N VAL A 852 -24.46 11.99 -8.89
CA VAL A 852 -24.02 13.34 -8.52
C VAL A 852 -25.08 14.08 -7.69
N SER A 853 -26.34 14.09 -8.12
CA SER A 853 -27.42 14.77 -7.38
C SER A 853 -27.71 14.14 -6.02
N ARG A 854 -27.52 12.82 -5.88
CA ARG A 854 -27.71 12.08 -4.63
C ARG A 854 -26.60 12.40 -3.63
N ASP A 855 -25.35 12.39 -4.08
CA ASP A 855 -24.18 12.78 -3.26
C ASP A 855 -24.21 14.26 -2.86
N GLN A 856 -24.52 15.17 -3.80
CA GLN A 856 -24.69 16.60 -3.53
C GLN A 856 -25.75 16.85 -2.44
N LYS A 857 -26.89 16.14 -2.50
CA LYS A 857 -27.95 16.22 -1.48
C LYS A 857 -27.54 15.63 -0.13
N ARG A 858 -26.85 14.48 -0.10
CA ARG A 858 -26.38 13.83 1.15
C ARG A 858 -25.36 14.68 1.92
N TRP A 859 -24.60 15.50 1.21
CA TRP A 859 -23.45 16.26 1.73
C TRP A 859 -23.59 17.79 1.63
N SER A 860 -24.80 18.30 1.31
CA SER A 860 -25.11 19.74 1.19
C SER A 860 -24.14 20.54 0.31
N LYS A 861 -23.72 19.95 -0.82
CA LYS A 861 -22.74 20.58 -1.74
C LYS A 861 -23.38 21.70 -2.57
N ASN A 862 -22.63 22.75 -2.85
CA ASN A 862 -23.08 23.84 -3.72
C ASN A 862 -22.99 23.42 -5.19
N VAL A 863 -24.15 23.13 -5.80
CA VAL A 863 -24.27 22.70 -7.20
C VAL A 863 -23.65 23.71 -8.17
N ALA A 864 -23.79 25.02 -7.93
CA ALA A 864 -23.25 26.05 -8.82
C ALA A 864 -21.71 26.06 -8.81
N THR A 865 -21.09 25.96 -7.63
CA THR A 865 -19.62 25.86 -7.48
C THR A 865 -19.08 24.58 -8.14
N MET A 866 -19.80 23.46 -7.98
CA MET A 866 -19.46 22.19 -8.64
C MET A 866 -19.47 22.32 -10.18
N THR A 867 -20.53 22.89 -10.75
CA THR A 867 -20.64 23.11 -12.21
C THR A 867 -19.60 24.12 -12.73
N GLU A 868 -19.28 25.16 -11.96
CA GLU A 868 -18.24 26.13 -12.32
C GLU A 868 -16.86 25.46 -12.42
N HIS A 869 -16.48 24.65 -11.41
CA HIS A 869 -15.20 23.95 -11.41
C HIS A 869 -15.10 22.88 -12.51
N GLU A 870 -16.20 22.22 -12.87
CA GLU A 870 -16.25 21.35 -14.07
C GLU A 870 -15.98 22.15 -15.35
N GLY A 871 -16.62 23.33 -15.51
CA GLY A 871 -16.37 24.23 -16.64
C GLY A 871 -14.93 24.71 -16.74
N ARG A 872 -14.27 24.99 -15.60
CA ARG A 872 -12.84 25.32 -15.53
C ARG A 872 -11.96 24.15 -15.97
N ILE A 873 -12.22 22.93 -15.47
CA ILE A 873 -11.50 21.71 -15.89
C ILE A 873 -11.62 21.51 -17.41
N LYS A 874 -12.83 21.64 -17.98
CA LYS A 874 -13.05 21.50 -19.44
C LYS A 874 -12.30 22.58 -20.23
N THR A 875 -12.30 23.82 -19.75
CA THR A 875 -11.57 24.93 -20.38
C THR A 875 -10.05 24.70 -20.35
N PHE A 876 -9.53 24.26 -19.21
CA PHE A 876 -8.11 23.92 -19.05
C PHE A 876 -7.71 22.75 -19.96
N ALA A 877 -8.46 21.65 -19.93
CA ALA A 877 -8.22 20.47 -20.76
C ALA A 877 -8.21 20.79 -22.27
N THR A 878 -9.07 21.73 -22.70
CA THR A 878 -9.16 22.16 -24.11
C THR A 878 -7.99 23.06 -24.54
N THR A 879 -7.43 23.88 -23.64
CA THR A 879 -6.51 24.98 -24.01
C THR A 879 -5.06 24.77 -23.56
N ARG A 880 -4.80 23.98 -22.51
CA ARG A 880 -3.47 23.89 -21.87
C ARG A 880 -2.37 23.40 -22.82
N GLN A 881 -2.70 22.59 -23.83
CA GLN A 881 -1.74 22.10 -24.83
C GLN A 881 -0.95 23.24 -25.50
N ASP A 882 -1.65 24.29 -25.94
CA ASP A 882 -1.03 25.45 -26.60
C ASP A 882 -0.39 26.43 -25.61
N VAL A 883 -0.92 26.51 -24.39
CA VAL A 883 -0.30 27.30 -23.32
C VAL A 883 1.08 26.72 -22.96
N VAL A 884 1.22 25.39 -22.83
CA VAL A 884 2.52 24.74 -22.59
C VAL A 884 3.48 24.93 -23.76
N ARG A 885 3.01 24.83 -25.02
CA ARG A 885 3.85 25.16 -26.21
C ARG A 885 4.39 26.59 -26.14
N LYS A 886 3.54 27.55 -25.81
CA LYS A 886 3.91 28.97 -25.68
C LYS A 886 4.90 29.18 -24.53
N GLU A 887 4.56 28.72 -23.33
CA GLU A 887 5.40 28.82 -22.13
C GLU A 887 6.80 28.20 -22.36
N MET A 888 6.87 27.04 -23.03
CA MET A 888 8.14 26.38 -23.37
C MET A 888 8.96 27.16 -24.41
N LYS A 889 8.30 27.72 -25.45
CA LYS A 889 8.95 28.56 -26.47
C LYS A 889 9.56 29.81 -25.86
N GLU A 890 8.79 30.50 -25.02
CA GLU A 890 9.21 31.75 -24.36
C GLU A 890 10.35 31.50 -23.37
N HIS A 891 10.29 30.44 -22.57
CA HIS A 891 11.30 30.15 -21.55
C HIS A 891 12.66 29.74 -22.13
N PHE A 892 12.68 28.83 -23.11
CA PHE A 892 13.92 28.32 -23.72
C PHE A 892 14.34 29.10 -24.98
N ALA A 893 13.67 30.22 -25.30
CA ALA A 893 13.92 31.05 -26.49
C ALA A 893 13.92 30.27 -27.82
N LEU A 894 12.96 29.36 -27.98
CA LEU A 894 12.92 28.41 -29.10
C LEU A 894 12.46 29.04 -30.42
N GLY A 895 12.86 28.43 -31.53
CA GLY A 895 12.44 28.80 -32.89
C GLY A 895 10.95 28.56 -33.16
N GLU A 896 10.54 28.64 -34.44
CA GLU A 896 9.16 28.29 -34.80
C GLU A 896 8.92 26.77 -34.74
N MET A 897 7.67 26.39 -34.45
CA MET A 897 7.24 25.00 -34.51
C MET A 897 6.98 24.55 -35.95
N VAL A 898 7.27 23.29 -36.24
CA VAL A 898 7.08 22.63 -37.54
C VAL A 898 6.49 21.24 -37.39
N ASP A 899 5.69 20.80 -38.36
CA ASP A 899 5.07 19.47 -38.37
C ASP A 899 5.99 18.42 -38.96
N VAL A 900 6.50 17.52 -38.10
CA VAL A 900 7.28 16.33 -38.49
C VAL A 900 6.41 15.09 -38.34
N THR A 901 6.35 14.24 -39.36
CA THR A 901 5.66 12.94 -39.32
C THR A 901 6.64 11.81 -39.04
N LEU A 902 6.53 11.21 -37.87
CA LEU A 902 7.30 10.02 -37.46
C LEU A 902 6.43 8.77 -37.59
N ALA A 903 6.97 7.68 -38.13
CA ALA A 903 6.24 6.44 -38.32
C ALA A 903 7.12 5.18 -38.16
N SER A 904 6.48 4.03 -37.96
CA SER A 904 7.10 2.71 -38.08
C SER A 904 6.32 1.81 -39.05
N SER A 905 7.01 0.87 -39.69
CA SER A 905 6.42 -0.20 -40.51
C SER A 905 6.95 -1.56 -40.03
N GLY A 906 6.09 -2.58 -39.96
CA GLY A 906 6.43 -3.88 -39.37
C GLY A 906 6.51 -3.86 -37.84
N ASN A 907 7.13 -4.89 -37.25
CA ASN A 907 7.14 -5.14 -35.80
C ASN A 907 8.17 -4.26 -35.06
N GLY A 908 7.85 -2.98 -34.89
CA GLY A 908 8.67 -2.05 -34.13
C GLY A 908 8.06 -0.66 -33.99
N ASN A 909 8.79 0.20 -33.28
CA ASN A 909 8.33 1.54 -32.88
C ASN A 909 9.42 2.60 -33.10
N VAL A 910 9.01 3.86 -33.19
CA VAL A 910 9.93 5.01 -33.05
C VAL A 910 9.90 5.49 -31.60
N GLN A 911 11.07 5.82 -31.08
CA GLN A 911 11.30 6.44 -29.78
C GLN A 911 11.90 7.83 -29.99
N VAL A 912 11.30 8.85 -29.40
CA VAL A 912 11.77 10.25 -29.39
C VAL A 912 12.57 10.47 -28.12
N HIS A 913 13.89 10.58 -28.26
CA HIS A 913 14.86 10.54 -27.15
C HIS A 913 14.66 9.30 -26.26
N TYR A 914 13.98 9.40 -25.12
CA TYR A 914 13.64 8.26 -24.26
C TYR A 914 12.17 7.80 -24.34
N LEU A 915 11.29 8.55 -25.03
CA LEU A 915 9.85 8.30 -25.09
C LEU A 915 9.45 7.42 -26.29
N PRO A 916 8.96 6.19 -26.10
CA PRO A 916 8.35 5.41 -27.19
C PRO A 916 7.03 6.07 -27.63
N LEU A 917 6.80 6.18 -28.95
CA LEU A 917 5.51 6.64 -29.48
C LEU A 917 4.41 5.61 -29.24
N ASP A 918 3.16 6.06 -29.15
CA ASP A 918 1.97 5.24 -28.89
C ASP A 918 1.21 4.83 -30.17
N LYS A 919 1.62 5.37 -31.33
CA LYS A 919 1.07 5.07 -32.65
C LYS A 919 2.20 4.78 -33.64
N SER A 920 1.95 3.88 -34.60
CA SER A 920 2.85 3.59 -35.72
C SER A 920 2.95 4.74 -36.75
N SER A 921 2.17 5.81 -36.60
CA SER A 921 2.35 7.06 -37.34
C SER A 921 1.79 8.22 -36.51
N LEU A 922 2.59 9.26 -36.27
CA LEU A 922 2.21 10.45 -35.53
C LEU A 922 2.85 11.71 -36.15
N LYS A 923 2.03 12.75 -36.32
CA LYS A 923 2.46 14.10 -36.72
C LYS A 923 2.71 14.92 -35.44
N ILE A 924 3.93 15.39 -35.25
CA ILE A 924 4.40 16.05 -34.02
C ILE A 924 4.93 17.44 -34.35
N LYS A 925 4.57 18.43 -33.52
CA LYS A 925 5.09 19.80 -33.61
C LYS A 925 6.38 19.95 -32.80
N PHE A 926 7.53 19.88 -33.47
CA PHE A 926 8.85 20.14 -32.87
C PHE A 926 9.33 21.57 -33.15
N PHE A 927 10.31 22.05 -32.40
CA PHE A 927 10.87 23.39 -32.54
C PHE A 927 12.10 23.40 -33.46
N LYS A 928 12.13 24.30 -34.45
CA LYS A 928 13.33 24.50 -35.29
C LYS A 928 14.54 24.87 -34.43
N GLY A 929 15.70 24.28 -34.76
CA GLY A 929 16.94 24.47 -34.03
C GLY A 929 17.05 23.69 -32.72
N THR A 930 16.09 22.78 -32.42
CA THR A 930 16.20 21.84 -31.30
C THR A 930 16.30 20.41 -31.86
N PRO A 931 17.51 19.83 -32.00
CA PRO A 931 17.69 18.53 -32.65
C PRO A 931 16.95 17.39 -31.93
N VAL A 932 16.35 16.49 -32.70
CA VAL A 932 15.54 15.37 -32.19
C VAL A 932 16.29 14.06 -32.39
N THR A 933 16.59 13.37 -31.29
CA THR A 933 17.12 12.01 -31.34
C THR A 933 15.96 11.04 -31.58
N LEU A 934 16.08 10.19 -32.60
CA LEU A 934 15.14 9.14 -32.95
C LEU A 934 15.82 7.79 -32.82
N THR A 935 15.19 6.86 -32.09
CA THR A 935 15.62 5.46 -32.00
C THR A 935 14.54 4.54 -32.55
N ALA A 936 14.92 3.63 -33.45
CA ALA A 936 14.09 2.56 -33.95
C ALA A 936 14.16 1.36 -32.99
N VAL A 937 13.09 1.11 -32.23
CA VAL A 937 13.01 0.06 -31.22
C VAL A 937 12.18 -1.11 -31.76
N PRO A 938 12.78 -2.28 -32.07
CA PRO A 938 12.01 -3.44 -32.51
C PRO A 938 11.11 -3.99 -31.40
N LYS A 939 10.03 -4.67 -31.79
CA LYS A 939 9.11 -5.39 -30.88
C LYS A 939 8.91 -6.82 -31.37
N ASP A 940 8.55 -7.71 -30.45
CA ASP A 940 7.99 -9.04 -30.77
C ASP A 940 8.81 -9.86 -31.80
N GLY A 941 10.14 -9.82 -31.66
CA GLY A 941 11.10 -10.53 -32.52
C GLY A 941 11.43 -9.84 -33.85
N GLY A 942 10.85 -8.67 -34.13
CA GLY A 942 11.14 -7.88 -35.33
C GLY A 942 12.59 -7.38 -35.42
N ILE A 943 13.04 -7.09 -36.63
CA ILE A 943 14.42 -6.65 -36.93
C ILE A 943 14.38 -5.29 -37.66
N PHE A 944 15.16 -4.32 -37.19
CA PHE A 944 15.28 -3.02 -37.86
C PHE A 944 16.07 -3.14 -39.18
N ILE A 945 15.50 -2.60 -40.26
CA ILE A 945 16.03 -2.68 -41.64
C ILE A 945 16.62 -1.35 -42.12
N GLY A 946 16.22 -0.24 -41.51
CA GLY A 946 16.69 1.12 -41.84
C GLY A 946 15.55 2.15 -41.88
N TRP A 947 15.94 3.43 -41.85
CA TRP A 947 15.04 4.57 -42.01
C TRP A 947 14.66 4.78 -43.49
N SER A 948 13.54 5.47 -43.73
CA SER A 948 12.97 5.71 -45.08
C SER A 948 13.85 6.54 -46.02
N ASP A 949 14.83 7.26 -45.49
CA ASP A 949 15.85 8.03 -46.22
C ASP A 949 17.18 7.25 -46.40
N GLY A 950 17.23 5.98 -45.96
CA GLY A 950 18.34 5.06 -46.18
C GLY A 950 19.29 4.87 -45.00
N VAL A 951 19.21 5.72 -43.95
CA VAL A 951 20.07 5.61 -42.76
C VAL A 951 19.92 4.22 -42.09
N LYS A 952 21.04 3.61 -41.68
CA LYS A 952 21.08 2.23 -41.13
C LYS A 952 21.28 2.14 -39.64
N ASP A 953 21.79 3.19 -39.00
CA ASP A 953 21.94 3.25 -37.56
C ASP A 953 20.56 3.30 -36.88
N ALA A 954 20.35 2.45 -35.87
CA ALA A 954 19.07 2.34 -35.18
C ALA A 954 18.73 3.62 -34.40
N THR A 955 19.75 4.36 -33.95
CA THR A 955 19.63 5.69 -33.35
C THR A 955 20.25 6.73 -34.27
N ARG A 956 19.58 7.87 -34.43
CA ARG A 956 20.02 9.01 -35.24
C ARG A 956 19.53 10.32 -34.64
N THR A 957 20.13 11.44 -35.05
CA THR A 957 19.59 12.78 -34.79
C THR A 957 19.02 13.37 -36.07
N ILE A 958 18.00 14.22 -35.96
CA ILE A 958 17.42 15.02 -37.05
C ILE A 958 17.24 16.47 -36.63
N ASP A 959 17.29 17.39 -37.59
CA ASP A 959 16.82 18.76 -37.41
C ASP A 959 15.35 18.87 -37.85
N PRO A 960 14.46 19.46 -37.05
CA PRO A 960 13.05 19.63 -37.45
C PRO A 960 12.85 20.56 -38.65
N GLU A 961 12.27 20.01 -39.72
CA GLU A 961 11.78 20.76 -40.88
C GLU A 961 10.28 20.51 -41.12
N ASP A 962 9.61 21.45 -41.78
CA ASP A 962 8.15 21.42 -41.95
C ASP A 962 7.76 20.44 -43.07
N GLY A 963 6.84 19.52 -42.77
CA GLY A 963 6.48 18.43 -43.66
C GLY A 963 7.49 17.28 -43.71
N LEU A 964 8.57 17.31 -42.91
CA LEU A 964 9.54 16.23 -42.83
C LEU A 964 8.85 14.91 -42.42
N LYS A 965 9.07 13.84 -43.19
CA LYS A 965 8.51 12.51 -42.91
C LYS A 965 9.59 11.45 -42.84
N ILE A 966 9.66 10.73 -41.72
CA ILE A 966 10.65 9.68 -41.45
C ILE A 966 9.94 8.43 -40.93
N THR A 967 10.21 7.29 -41.56
CA THR A 967 9.66 5.97 -41.17
C THR A 967 10.80 5.03 -40.78
N ALA A 968 10.74 4.43 -39.59
CA ALA A 968 11.57 3.29 -39.22
C ALA A 968 10.98 2.00 -39.79
N ASN A 969 11.74 1.27 -40.61
CA ASN A 969 11.25 0.05 -41.23
C ASN A 969 11.79 -1.18 -40.48
N PHE A 970 10.88 -2.06 -40.08
CA PHE A 970 11.15 -3.33 -39.42
C PHE A 970 10.64 -4.49 -40.30
N LYS A 971 11.21 -5.67 -40.08
CA LYS A 971 10.78 -6.94 -40.69
C LYS A 971 10.49 -7.98 -39.60
#